data_AF-A0A8R1YH09-F1
#
_entry.id   AF-A0A8R1YH09-F1
#
_cell.length_a   1.000
_cell.length_b   1.000
_cell.length_c   1.000
_cell.angle_alpha   90.00
_cell.angle_beta   90.00
_cell.angle_gamma   90.00
#
_symmetry.space_group_name_H-M   'P 1'
#
loop_
_entity.id
_entity.type
_entity.pdbx_description
1 polymer ?
#
loop_
_entity_poly.entity_id
_entity_poly.type
_entity_poly.pdbx_seq_one_letter_code
_entity_poly.pdbx_strand_id
1 'polypeptide(L)'
;MNIWTSCGPASLRNVDLVCAATARAIIVLPFSILVAFHYCLKPVILTNFKKLNSRSTIPPFPLPYLHGLDSAVVLGGQLLQHEISGLELGWINQADHGQEYQITRFGRGSGIMMTNKLRTKAMLSRRLFTPIRTASSSIRAWQVDEWGGDLRLESNYAQPVLTGPNQVLAASVNPIDTYQIKGYGNELLSTWKMVTDRSFNPVSRLPYTPGRDCAGVVEAIGPGVNRFKVGDKVMGVTQPPATRGTLADLVVLEADATVGTPAKSTFEEAASLPYVACTVWNAFLVARLNKDNARNNRILIHGGSGGVGTMAVQLLRAWGARKVVVTCSSDSFDTMRSLGAEPVDYRSPTATDELIAAGPYEVILSCVDSPLSQWSDKIMGIWRNCVHISIVSPMLADTDRYGLPMGLASTAAKYFARSWESSLQGRWFSYAYFLPNLDCLQEVATLVEQGQIKPMVEKVYPFEAVPEAFEKVGQKHGRGKTVIKMEMTVLSSFTLVDEGSPRLWHEWAELVRSEQWTSDDNTEGGFLGCVVWNEYEEMAFIGFYLMHPTMVGKGVGSKMWTRAFERIPVHLNVGLRAVPDMAAKYAAKDTPHFVSSLSKWELTVTETRELCAKAPASASTVRLISDLSPEQRRELLEFDRRVTNRDRSDLLSRFFDVDRTHGCCLIDGEGRISGYAGITSTGFPSENKFKIGPVYASSTSDALTLIRPLADYCESISADSLLLLKTLTGTVGEESIGPLIGRKATNEGTTLFSKPFTSTIDAGMCYIPHNNSGHFDA
;
A
#
# COMPACT_ATOMS: atom_id res chain seq x y z
N MET A 1 -24.16 35.26 12.49
CA MET A 1 -24.48 36.68 12.74
C MET A 1 -23.83 37.50 11.64
N ASN A 2 -24.60 38.41 11.04
CA ASN A 2 -24.26 39.41 10.01
C ASN A 2 -23.94 38.91 8.60
N ILE A 3 -24.99 38.76 7.78
CA ILE A 3 -25.28 39.56 6.57
C ILE A 3 -26.72 39.20 6.19
N TRP A 4 -27.69 39.97 6.69
CA TRP A 4 -29.08 40.05 6.23
C TRP A 4 -29.58 41.43 6.65
N THR A 5 -29.58 42.40 5.74
CA THR A 5 -30.44 43.59 5.79
C THR A 5 -30.30 44.37 4.48
N SER A 6 -31.23 44.14 3.55
CA SER A 6 -31.93 45.22 2.83
C SER A 6 -32.96 44.64 1.86
N CYS A 7 -34.18 45.21 1.92
CA CYS A 7 -35.30 45.12 0.99
C CYS A 7 -36.43 44.10 1.29
N GLY A 8 -37.57 44.64 1.73
CA GLY A 8 -38.91 44.19 1.30
C GLY A 8 -39.65 45.38 0.67
N PRO A 9 -40.96 45.32 0.37
CA PRO A 9 -41.76 44.18 -0.09
C PRO A 9 -42.52 44.52 -1.40
N ALA A 10 -42.47 43.69 -2.45
CA ALA A 10 -43.50 43.69 -3.51
C ALA A 10 -43.38 42.51 -4.48
N SER A 11 -44.52 41.81 -4.64
CA SER A 11 -44.99 41.06 -5.81
C SER A 11 -44.15 39.92 -6.42
N LEU A 12 -44.58 38.68 -6.11
CA LEU A 12 -44.90 37.61 -7.07
C LEU A 12 -44.04 37.50 -8.35
N ARG A 13 -42.77 37.12 -8.24
CA ARG A 13 -42.00 36.41 -9.30
C ARG A 13 -40.88 35.57 -8.68
N ASN A 14 -41.22 34.39 -8.14
CA ASN A 14 -40.23 33.42 -7.63
C ASN A 14 -40.65 31.99 -8.00
N VAL A 15 -40.74 31.71 -9.31
CA VAL A 15 -40.85 30.32 -9.82
C VAL A 15 -39.55 29.89 -10.51
N ASP A 16 -38.79 30.84 -11.09
CA ASP A 16 -37.57 30.50 -11.85
C ASP A 16 -36.33 30.24 -10.98
N LEU A 17 -36.21 30.89 -9.80
CA LEU A 17 -35.10 30.61 -8.89
C LEU A 17 -35.23 29.25 -8.17
N VAL A 18 -36.47 28.80 -7.95
CA VAL A 18 -36.74 27.48 -7.37
C VAL A 18 -36.47 26.39 -8.41
N CYS A 19 -36.85 26.59 -9.68
CA CYS A 19 -36.52 25.65 -10.75
C CYS A 19 -35.02 25.55 -11.06
N ALA A 20 -34.26 26.67 -11.01
CA ALA A 20 -32.82 26.65 -11.25
C ALA A 20 -32.01 26.01 -10.09
N ALA A 21 -32.46 26.17 -8.84
CA ALA A 21 -31.88 25.48 -7.69
C ALA A 21 -32.24 23.98 -7.68
N THR A 22 -33.45 23.63 -8.13
CA THR A 22 -33.89 22.23 -8.26
C THR A 22 -33.16 21.51 -9.41
N ALA A 23 -32.89 22.20 -10.54
CA ALA A 23 -32.12 21.63 -11.65
C ALA A 23 -30.63 21.40 -11.31
N ARG A 24 -30.03 22.22 -10.42
CA ARG A 24 -28.68 21.97 -9.89
C ARG A 24 -28.63 20.92 -8.77
N ALA A 25 -29.75 20.64 -8.10
CA ALA A 25 -29.84 19.60 -7.07
C ALA A 25 -30.22 18.20 -7.62
N ILE A 26 -30.83 18.14 -8.82
CA ILE A 26 -31.29 16.88 -9.44
C ILE A 26 -30.16 16.10 -10.14
N ILE A 27 -28.97 16.68 -10.35
CA ILE A 27 -27.81 15.98 -10.94
C ILE A 27 -26.72 15.81 -9.89
N VAL A 28 -26.94 14.88 -8.95
CA VAL A 28 -25.86 14.22 -8.21
C VAL A 28 -26.04 12.72 -8.35
N LEU A 29 -25.80 12.22 -9.56
CA LEU A 29 -25.33 10.85 -9.72
C LEU A 29 -23.89 10.83 -9.20
N PRO A 30 -23.52 9.90 -8.31
CA PRO A 30 -22.12 9.76 -7.93
C PRO A 30 -21.31 9.54 -9.21
N PHE A 31 -20.23 10.30 -9.37
CA PHE A 31 -19.38 10.39 -10.56
C PHE A 31 -18.90 9.00 -11.07
N SER A 32 -18.87 8.00 -10.18
CA SER A 32 -18.60 6.59 -10.46
C SER A 32 -19.66 5.88 -11.32
N ILE A 33 -20.93 6.28 -11.26
CA ILE A 33 -22.02 5.69 -12.06
C ILE A 33 -22.05 6.27 -13.48
N LEU A 34 -21.70 7.55 -13.66
CA LEU A 34 -21.62 8.19 -14.99
C LEU A 34 -20.41 7.69 -15.81
N VAL A 35 -19.29 7.40 -15.15
CA VAL A 35 -18.13 6.76 -15.79
C VAL A 35 -18.45 5.32 -16.21
N ALA A 36 -19.19 4.56 -15.38
CA ALA A 36 -19.68 3.24 -15.77
C ALA A 36 -20.68 3.31 -16.93
N PHE A 37 -21.59 4.28 -16.95
CA PHE A 37 -22.55 4.49 -18.05
C PHE A 37 -21.85 4.86 -19.38
N HIS A 38 -20.82 5.71 -19.35
CA HIS A 38 -20.14 6.16 -20.57
C HIS A 38 -19.21 5.09 -21.17
N TYR A 39 -18.58 4.24 -20.34
CA TYR A 39 -17.68 3.17 -20.81
C TYR A 39 -18.40 1.85 -21.14
N CYS A 40 -19.54 1.53 -20.50
CA CYS A 40 -20.28 0.29 -20.78
C CYS A 40 -21.18 0.36 -22.02
N LEU A 41 -21.67 1.53 -22.44
CA LEU A 41 -22.61 1.64 -23.58
C LEU A 41 -21.94 1.79 -24.95
N LYS A 42 -20.68 2.25 -25.03
CA LYS A 42 -19.98 2.41 -26.31
C LYS A 42 -19.76 1.09 -27.06
N PRO A 43 -19.37 -0.02 -26.42
CA PRO A 43 -19.25 -1.31 -27.10
C PRO A 43 -20.61 -1.98 -27.38
N VAL A 44 -21.61 -1.80 -26.50
CA VAL A 44 -22.91 -2.48 -26.59
C VAL A 44 -23.79 -1.88 -27.69
N ILE A 45 -23.74 -0.56 -27.89
CA ILE A 45 -24.48 0.12 -28.98
C ILE A 45 -23.87 -0.22 -30.35
N LEU A 46 -22.53 -0.30 -30.45
CA LEU A 46 -21.84 -0.67 -31.70
C LEU A 46 -22.01 -2.15 -32.09
N THR A 47 -22.25 -3.03 -31.12
CA THR A 47 -22.43 -4.47 -31.37
C THR A 47 -23.88 -4.83 -31.73
N ASN A 48 -24.87 -4.10 -31.20
CA ASN A 48 -26.28 -4.35 -31.49
C ASN A 48 -26.80 -3.65 -32.77
N PHE A 49 -26.16 -2.57 -33.23
CA PHE A 49 -26.49 -1.96 -34.53
C PHE A 49 -26.08 -2.82 -35.76
N LYS A 50 -25.21 -3.82 -35.58
CA LYS A 50 -24.87 -4.79 -36.64
C LYS A 50 -25.83 -5.99 -36.73
N LYS A 51 -26.74 -6.16 -35.76
CA LYS A 51 -27.68 -7.31 -35.71
C LYS A 51 -29.15 -6.97 -35.99
N LEU A 52 -29.49 -5.69 -36.14
CA LEU A 52 -30.84 -5.25 -36.50
C LEU A 52 -30.79 -4.43 -37.80
N ASN A 53 -30.47 -5.11 -38.90
CA ASN A 53 -30.71 -4.57 -40.23
C ASN A 53 -31.21 -5.69 -41.15
N SER A 54 -32.41 -6.19 -40.84
CA SER A 54 -33.25 -6.83 -41.86
C SER A 54 -34.72 -6.66 -41.50
N ARG A 55 -35.39 -5.82 -42.31
CA ARG A 55 -36.85 -5.72 -42.50
C ARG A 55 -37.65 -5.14 -41.33
N SER A 56 -38.03 -3.87 -41.43
CA SER A 56 -39.42 -3.42 -41.73
C SER A 56 -39.66 -1.97 -41.26
N THR A 57 -40.38 -1.25 -42.11
CA THR A 57 -40.75 0.18 -42.09
C THR A 57 -41.99 0.45 -41.23
N ILE A 58 -41.97 1.47 -40.35
CA ILE A 58 -43.18 2.08 -39.74
C ILE A 58 -42.95 3.62 -39.56
N PRO A 59 -43.95 4.50 -39.80
CA PRO A 59 -43.79 5.93 -40.12
C PRO A 59 -43.89 6.89 -38.91
N PRO A 60 -43.62 8.21 -39.06
CA PRO A 60 -43.46 9.16 -37.95
C PRO A 60 -44.69 10.04 -37.68
N PHE A 61 -44.88 10.48 -36.43
CA PHE A 61 -45.77 11.60 -36.03
C PHE A 61 -45.36 12.13 -34.62
N PRO A 62 -45.76 13.34 -34.18
CA PRO A 62 -44.85 14.50 -34.11
C PRO A 62 -44.65 15.06 -32.67
N LEU A 63 -43.59 15.83 -32.48
CA LEU A 63 -43.36 16.71 -31.31
C LEU A 63 -43.64 18.17 -31.72
N PRO A 64 -44.39 18.97 -30.94
CA PRO A 64 -44.44 20.41 -31.12
C PRO A 64 -43.31 21.11 -30.36
N TYR A 65 -42.48 21.79 -31.15
CA TYR A 65 -41.84 23.08 -30.96
C TYR A 65 -42.06 23.86 -29.64
N LEU A 66 -40.94 24.30 -29.05
CA LEU A 66 -40.75 25.69 -28.60
C LEU A 66 -39.31 26.13 -28.89
N HIS A 67 -39.20 27.04 -29.86
CA HIS A 67 -38.02 27.82 -30.23
C HIS A 67 -37.69 28.88 -29.16
N GLY A 68 -36.41 29.25 -29.07
CA GLY A 68 -36.02 30.54 -28.53
C GLY A 68 -34.60 30.63 -27.98
N LEU A 69 -33.58 30.42 -28.82
CA LEU A 69 -32.31 31.16 -28.88
C LEU A 69 -31.44 30.59 -30.01
N ASP A 70 -31.66 31.14 -31.21
CA ASP A 70 -30.72 31.11 -32.34
C ASP A 70 -29.63 32.18 -32.12
N SER A 71 -28.45 32.17 -32.75
CA SER A 71 -27.60 31.21 -33.46
C SER A 71 -26.55 32.06 -34.20
N ALA A 72 -25.32 31.59 -34.31
CA ALA A 72 -24.38 31.92 -35.39
C ALA A 72 -23.55 30.64 -35.64
N VAL A 73 -24.01 29.69 -36.47
CA VAL A 73 -24.04 29.59 -37.95
C VAL A 73 -22.66 29.24 -38.55
N VAL A 74 -22.43 27.94 -38.88
CA VAL A 74 -22.33 27.29 -40.23
C VAL A 74 -20.91 27.39 -40.83
N LEU A 75 -20.24 26.28 -41.18
CA LEU A 75 -20.39 25.59 -42.47
C LEU A 75 -19.98 24.11 -42.40
N GLY A 76 -20.87 23.23 -42.86
CA GLY A 76 -20.50 21.96 -43.47
C GLY A 76 -20.62 22.06 -44.99
N GLY A 77 -19.85 21.26 -45.73
CA GLY A 77 -20.09 21.02 -47.15
C GLY A 77 -18.90 20.52 -47.97
N GLN A 78 -18.98 19.23 -48.31
CA GLN A 78 -18.63 18.60 -49.60
C GLN A 78 -17.22 18.01 -49.90
N LEU A 79 -17.27 16.69 -50.15
CA LEU A 79 -16.70 15.91 -51.26
C LEU A 79 -15.17 15.80 -51.42
N LEU A 80 -14.64 14.58 -51.25
CA LEU A 80 -14.25 13.73 -52.39
C LEU A 80 -13.80 12.33 -51.93
N GLN A 81 -14.31 11.34 -52.65
CA GLN A 81 -13.89 9.94 -52.66
C GLN A 81 -12.42 9.83 -53.09
N HIS A 82 -11.68 8.85 -52.55
CA HIS A 82 -11.04 7.83 -53.38
C HIS A 82 -10.61 6.61 -52.55
N GLU A 83 -10.77 5.47 -53.20
CA GLU A 83 -10.52 4.09 -52.78
C GLU A 83 -9.07 3.85 -52.30
N ILE A 84 -8.86 2.81 -51.49
CA ILE A 84 -8.09 1.64 -51.92
C ILE A 84 -8.61 0.43 -51.12
N SER A 85 -9.14 -0.49 -51.90
CA SER A 85 -9.48 -1.87 -51.59
C SER A 85 -8.25 -2.74 -51.33
N GLY A 86 -8.43 -3.78 -50.52
CA GLY A 86 -7.97 -5.11 -50.92
C GLY A 86 -6.83 -5.74 -50.12
N LEU A 87 -7.15 -6.98 -49.69
CA LEU A 87 -6.27 -8.17 -49.62
C LEU A 87 -5.57 -8.49 -48.30
N GLU A 88 -6.27 -9.35 -47.57
CA GLU A 88 -5.92 -10.75 -47.27
C GLU A 88 -4.81 -11.10 -46.27
N LEU A 89 -5.32 -11.74 -45.21
CA LEU A 89 -4.75 -12.82 -44.42
C LEU A 89 -3.71 -13.70 -45.14
N GLY A 90 -2.55 -13.84 -44.51
CA GLY A 90 -1.63 -14.96 -44.69
C GLY A 90 -0.95 -15.28 -43.36
N TRP A 91 -1.31 -16.41 -42.75
CA TRP A 91 -0.53 -17.05 -41.70
C TRP A 91 0.70 -17.73 -42.32
N ILE A 92 1.86 -17.71 -41.65
CA ILE A 92 2.83 -18.83 -41.47
C ILE A 92 4.13 -18.34 -40.79
N ASN A 93 4.46 -19.01 -39.68
CA ASN A 93 5.73 -19.44 -39.09
C ASN A 93 7.10 -18.79 -39.41
N GLN A 94 7.80 -18.50 -38.30
CA GLN A 94 9.19 -18.86 -37.93
C GLN A 94 10.41 -18.25 -38.66
N ALA A 95 11.34 -17.83 -37.79
CA ALA A 95 12.82 -17.83 -37.92
C ALA A 95 13.55 -16.63 -38.55
N ASP A 96 14.43 -16.07 -37.70
CA ASP A 96 15.83 -15.65 -37.90
C ASP A 96 16.25 -14.47 -38.79
N HIS A 97 17.27 -13.78 -38.22
CA HIS A 97 18.19 -12.78 -38.77
C HIS A 97 17.55 -11.42 -39.15
N GLY A 98 17.99 -10.28 -38.61
CA GLY A 98 19.37 -9.84 -38.44
C GLY A 98 19.63 -8.76 -39.47
N GLN A 99 19.61 -7.48 -39.06
CA GLN A 99 20.53 -6.40 -39.47
C GLN A 99 19.95 -5.00 -39.26
N GLU A 100 20.88 -4.14 -38.83
CA GLU A 100 20.80 -2.72 -38.50
C GLU A 100 20.38 -1.84 -39.68
N TYR A 101 19.74 -0.71 -39.41
CA TYR A 101 20.09 0.56 -40.07
C TYR A 101 20.03 1.75 -39.10
N GLN A 102 21.00 2.63 -39.33
CA GLN A 102 21.51 3.74 -38.55
C GLN A 102 20.85 5.09 -38.90
N ILE A 103 20.85 6.01 -37.90
CA ILE A 103 21.07 7.48 -37.99
C ILE A 103 19.94 8.30 -38.70
N THR A 104 19.37 9.38 -38.16
CA THR A 104 20.00 10.70 -37.91
C THR A 104 19.07 11.66 -37.16
N ARG A 105 19.65 12.48 -36.28
CA ARG A 105 19.08 13.70 -35.69
C ARG A 105 18.90 14.82 -36.73
N PHE A 106 17.86 15.64 -36.56
CA PHE A 106 17.92 17.09 -36.82
C PHE A 106 17.07 17.83 -35.79
N GLY A 107 17.53 19.01 -35.37
CA GLY A 107 16.97 19.76 -34.24
C GLY A 107 16.53 21.19 -34.56
N ARG A 108 16.16 21.85 -33.45
CA ARG A 108 15.92 23.29 -33.19
C ARG A 108 14.60 23.92 -33.69
N GLY A 109 13.90 24.55 -32.73
CA GLY A 109 12.82 25.51 -32.96
C GLY A 109 12.04 25.82 -31.69
N SER A 110 12.38 26.95 -31.06
CA SER A 110 11.88 27.47 -29.78
C SER A 110 10.40 27.88 -29.81
N GLY A 111 9.66 27.59 -28.73
CA GLY A 111 8.31 28.12 -28.50
C GLY A 111 7.93 28.04 -27.02
N ILE A 112 7.81 29.21 -26.39
CA ILE A 112 7.44 29.40 -24.98
C ILE A 112 5.95 29.06 -24.81
N MET A 113 5.62 28.13 -23.91
CA MET A 113 4.24 27.86 -23.51
C MET A 113 4.18 27.53 -22.03
N MET A 114 3.56 28.42 -21.25
CA MET A 114 3.14 28.17 -19.88
C MET A 114 2.25 26.93 -19.85
N THR A 115 2.63 25.92 -19.07
CA THR A 115 1.76 24.77 -18.77
C THR A 115 1.84 24.41 -17.29
N ASN A 116 0.68 24.45 -16.64
CA ASN A 116 0.44 23.83 -15.34
C ASN A 116 0.70 22.31 -15.46
N LYS A 117 1.74 21.83 -14.78
CA LYS A 117 2.09 20.40 -14.69
C LYS A 117 1.14 19.67 -13.74
N LEU A 118 0.09 19.03 -14.27
CA LEU A 118 -0.46 17.80 -13.70
C LEU A 118 0.26 16.63 -14.39
N ARG A 119 1.15 15.97 -13.64
CA ARG A 119 1.93 14.81 -14.10
C ARG A 119 1.03 13.57 -14.17
N THR A 120 0.58 13.21 -15.36
CA THR A 120 0.12 11.86 -15.71
C THR A 120 1.26 11.16 -16.47
N LYS A 121 2.03 10.31 -15.79
CA LYS A 121 2.92 9.30 -16.41
C LYS A 121 3.15 8.18 -15.41
N ALA A 122 2.27 7.18 -15.41
CA ALA A 122 2.58 5.83 -14.96
C ALA A 122 2.75 4.98 -16.22
N MET A 123 4.01 4.59 -16.45
CA MET A 123 4.46 3.79 -17.60
C MET A 123 3.96 2.35 -17.52
N LEU A 124 3.79 1.77 -18.70
CA LEU A 124 3.82 0.34 -18.96
C LEU A 124 5.19 -0.24 -18.55
N SER A 125 5.21 -1.13 -17.55
CA SER A 125 6.14 -2.26 -17.50
C SER A 125 5.57 -3.33 -16.55
N ARG A 126 4.81 -4.28 -17.12
CA ARG A 126 4.45 -5.52 -16.43
C ARG A 126 5.71 -6.40 -16.38
N ARG A 127 6.35 -6.53 -15.22
CA ARG A 127 7.19 -7.70 -14.93
C ARG A 127 6.28 -8.79 -14.36
N LEU A 128 6.33 -9.96 -14.98
CA LEU A 128 5.68 -11.19 -14.51
C LEU A 128 6.37 -11.60 -13.20
N PHE A 129 5.62 -11.64 -12.10
CA PHE A 129 6.11 -12.12 -10.81
C PHE A 129 5.97 -13.64 -10.74
N THR A 130 7.07 -14.31 -10.41
CA THR A 130 7.08 -15.74 -10.09
C THR A 130 6.84 -15.90 -8.57
N PRO A 131 5.89 -16.73 -8.12
CA PRO A 131 5.59 -16.86 -6.70
C PRO A 131 6.73 -17.56 -5.93
N ILE A 132 7.22 -16.91 -4.88
CA ILE A 132 8.19 -17.47 -3.92
C ILE A 132 7.43 -18.44 -2.99
N ARG A 133 7.88 -19.71 -2.92
CA ARG A 133 7.36 -20.70 -1.96
C ARG A 133 8.28 -20.74 -0.73
N THR A 134 7.76 -20.34 0.43
CA THR A 134 8.37 -20.62 1.73
C THR A 134 8.06 -22.05 2.18
N ALA A 135 9.02 -22.70 2.83
CA ALA A 135 8.87 -24.07 3.31
C ALA A 135 7.92 -24.13 4.53
N SER A 136 6.73 -24.72 4.31
CA SER A 136 5.91 -25.48 5.27
C SER A 136 5.84 -25.00 6.73
N SER A 137 4.98 -24.01 6.99
CA SER A 137 4.01 -24.12 8.07
C SER A 137 2.62 -23.94 7.47
N SER A 138 1.89 -25.03 7.31
CA SER A 138 0.53 -25.05 6.80
C SER A 138 -0.39 -24.28 7.75
N ILE A 139 -1.06 -23.22 7.28
CA ILE A 139 -2.04 -22.49 8.10
C ILE A 139 -3.44 -23.06 7.87
N ARG A 140 -4.33 -22.86 8.84
CA ARG A 140 -5.71 -23.32 8.76
C ARG A 140 -6.62 -22.22 8.23
N ALA A 141 -7.59 -22.59 7.41
CA ALA A 141 -8.68 -21.71 6.99
C ALA A 141 -9.97 -22.50 6.78
N TRP A 142 -11.10 -21.89 7.10
CA TRP A 142 -12.40 -22.41 6.67
C TRP A 142 -12.71 -21.92 5.27
N GLN A 143 -13.10 -22.83 4.39
CA GLN A 143 -13.39 -22.52 2.98
C GLN A 143 -14.67 -23.19 2.52
N VAL A 144 -15.26 -22.64 1.46
CA VAL A 144 -16.20 -23.36 0.60
C VAL A 144 -15.59 -23.54 -0.78
N ASP A 145 -15.65 -24.76 -1.30
CA ASP A 145 -15.15 -25.13 -2.63
C ASP A 145 -16.23 -24.97 -3.71
N GLU A 146 -17.51 -24.95 -3.29
CA GLU A 146 -18.68 -24.69 -4.14
C GLU A 146 -19.69 -23.82 -3.38
N TRP A 147 -20.45 -22.99 -4.10
CA TRP A 147 -21.46 -22.14 -3.49
C TRP A 147 -22.61 -22.97 -2.92
N GLY A 148 -22.91 -22.79 -1.64
CA GLY A 148 -23.94 -23.55 -0.94
C GLY A 148 -23.47 -24.91 -0.45
N GLY A 149 -22.23 -25.30 -0.72
CA GLY A 149 -21.60 -26.49 -0.14
C GLY A 149 -21.21 -26.29 1.32
N ASP A 150 -20.72 -27.36 1.93
CA ASP A 150 -20.31 -27.36 3.33
C ASP A 150 -19.02 -26.57 3.56
N LEU A 151 -18.93 -25.94 4.73
CA LEU A 151 -17.68 -25.34 5.20
C LEU A 151 -16.68 -26.46 5.48
N ARG A 152 -15.51 -26.38 4.84
CA ARG A 152 -14.40 -27.32 4.99
C ARG A 152 -13.22 -26.64 5.66
N LEU A 153 -12.66 -27.26 6.69
CA LEU A 153 -11.41 -26.83 7.30
C LEU A 153 -10.25 -27.29 6.41
N GLU A 154 -9.61 -26.35 5.73
CA GLU A 154 -8.37 -26.58 4.98
C GLU A 154 -7.19 -26.36 5.92
N SER A 155 -6.43 -27.42 6.20
CA SER A 155 -5.27 -27.37 7.10
C SER A 155 -3.97 -27.01 6.37
N ASN A 156 -3.95 -27.13 5.04
CA ASN A 156 -2.83 -26.79 4.16
C ASN A 156 -3.11 -25.50 3.37
N TYR A 157 -3.69 -24.49 4.03
CA TYR A 157 -4.00 -23.23 3.39
C TYR A 157 -2.70 -22.46 3.11
N ALA A 158 -2.55 -21.97 1.87
CA ALA A 158 -1.37 -21.24 1.47
C ALA A 158 -1.30 -19.89 2.19
N GLN A 159 -0.20 -19.65 2.91
CA GLN A 159 0.04 -18.40 3.63
C GLN A 159 -0.24 -17.19 2.73
N PRO A 160 -1.07 -16.22 3.16
CA PRO A 160 -1.29 -15.00 2.39
C PRO A 160 0.02 -14.23 2.29
N VAL A 161 0.36 -13.80 1.07
CA VAL A 161 1.52 -12.97 0.78
C VAL A 161 1.09 -11.51 0.82
N LEU A 162 1.91 -10.65 1.41
CA LEU A 162 1.71 -9.21 1.34
C LEU A 162 1.85 -8.75 -0.11
N THR A 163 0.74 -8.42 -0.76
CA THR A 163 0.73 -7.93 -2.15
C THR A 163 0.63 -6.41 -2.25
N GLY A 164 0.46 -5.74 -1.12
CA GLY A 164 0.35 -4.29 -1.00
C GLY A 164 0.87 -3.79 0.35
N PRO A 165 1.23 -2.50 0.45
CA PRO A 165 2.03 -1.96 1.55
C PRO A 165 1.37 -1.98 2.95
N ASN A 166 0.14 -2.45 3.09
CA ASN A 166 -0.78 -2.00 4.13
C ASN A 166 -1.60 -3.15 4.74
N GLN A 167 -1.07 -4.12 5.51
CA GLN A 167 -1.78 -5.41 5.81
C GLN A 167 -1.68 -5.92 7.27
N VAL A 168 -2.76 -6.47 7.90
CA VAL A 168 -2.88 -6.87 9.34
C VAL A 168 -3.87 -8.07 9.60
N LEU A 169 -4.00 -8.67 10.82
CA LEU A 169 -4.59 -10.01 11.14
C LEU A 169 -5.73 -10.13 12.19
N ALA A 170 -6.74 -11.03 11.95
CA ALA A 170 -7.60 -11.83 12.90
C ALA A 170 -9.02 -12.20 12.38
N ALA A 171 -10.04 -12.58 13.22
CA ALA A 171 -11.40 -13.06 12.81
C ALA A 171 -12.64 -12.62 13.65
N SER A 172 -13.83 -12.53 13.01
CA SER A 172 -15.20 -12.44 13.60
C SER A 172 -16.29 -12.68 12.53
N VAL A 173 -17.50 -13.12 12.93
CA VAL A 173 -18.60 -13.54 12.01
C VAL A 173 -19.64 -12.44 11.81
N ASN A 174 -20.12 -12.30 10.58
CA ASN A 174 -21.24 -11.44 10.20
C ASN A 174 -22.34 -12.21 9.46
N PRO A 175 -23.60 -11.73 9.51
CA PRO A 175 -24.68 -12.31 8.72
C PRO A 175 -24.37 -12.38 7.22
N ILE A 176 -23.63 -11.40 6.68
CA ILE A 176 -23.20 -11.38 5.28
C ILE A 176 -22.37 -12.63 4.92
N ASP A 177 -21.58 -13.16 5.85
CA ASP A 177 -20.76 -14.35 5.62
C ASP A 177 -21.64 -15.58 5.34
N THR A 178 -22.75 -15.73 6.07
CA THR A 178 -23.72 -16.85 5.87
C THR A 178 -24.44 -16.81 4.53
N TYR A 179 -24.61 -15.62 3.94
CA TYR A 179 -25.17 -15.47 2.59
C TYR A 179 -24.08 -15.67 1.53
N GLN A 180 -22.87 -15.13 1.76
CA GLN A 180 -21.78 -15.20 0.79
C GLN A 180 -21.30 -16.62 0.53
N ILE A 181 -21.27 -17.50 1.54
CA ILE A 181 -20.95 -18.92 1.34
C ILE A 181 -21.98 -19.64 0.44
N LYS A 182 -23.20 -19.10 0.31
CA LYS A 182 -24.27 -19.59 -0.58
C LYS A 182 -24.24 -18.94 -1.98
N GLY A 183 -23.21 -18.15 -2.28
CA GLY A 183 -23.05 -17.46 -3.56
C GLY A 183 -23.69 -16.07 -3.65
N TYR A 184 -24.18 -15.51 -2.53
CA TYR A 184 -24.78 -14.17 -2.54
C TYR A 184 -23.80 -13.07 -2.95
N GLY A 185 -24.22 -12.26 -3.91
CA GLY A 185 -23.45 -11.20 -4.54
C GLY A 185 -22.36 -11.69 -5.49
N ASN A 186 -22.33 -12.98 -5.86
CA ASN A 186 -21.24 -13.52 -6.66
C ASN A 186 -21.13 -12.84 -8.02
N GLU A 187 -22.23 -12.49 -8.69
CA GLU A 187 -22.18 -11.82 -10.01
C GLU A 187 -21.49 -10.45 -9.94
N LEU A 188 -21.95 -9.60 -9.02
CA LEU A 188 -21.35 -8.27 -8.86
C LEU A 188 -19.91 -8.35 -8.32
N LEU A 189 -19.66 -9.18 -7.31
CA LEU A 189 -18.36 -9.26 -6.65
C LEU A 189 -17.29 -9.93 -7.54
N SER A 190 -17.65 -10.92 -8.35
CA SER A 190 -16.73 -11.51 -9.33
C SER A 190 -16.39 -10.52 -10.44
N THR A 191 -17.38 -9.75 -10.92
CA THR A 191 -17.13 -8.66 -11.88
C THR A 191 -16.25 -7.58 -11.27
N TRP A 192 -16.52 -7.16 -10.03
CA TRP A 192 -15.69 -6.19 -9.34
C TRP A 192 -14.26 -6.71 -9.19
N LYS A 193 -14.10 -7.98 -8.80
CA LYS A 193 -12.79 -8.63 -8.73
C LYS A 193 -12.06 -8.65 -10.09
N MET A 194 -12.78 -8.96 -11.16
CA MET A 194 -12.24 -8.95 -12.52
C MET A 194 -11.71 -7.55 -12.89
N VAL A 195 -12.46 -6.50 -12.53
CA VAL A 195 -12.05 -5.10 -12.74
C VAL A 195 -10.85 -4.71 -11.87
N THR A 196 -10.84 -5.05 -10.58
CA THR A 196 -9.70 -4.74 -9.69
C THR A 196 -8.44 -5.46 -10.13
N ASP A 197 -8.57 -6.72 -10.55
CA ASP A 197 -7.45 -7.56 -10.97
C ASP A 197 -7.01 -7.25 -12.42
N ARG A 198 -7.75 -6.38 -13.13
CA ARG A 198 -7.55 -6.05 -14.55
C ARG A 198 -7.45 -7.32 -15.42
N SER A 199 -8.26 -8.32 -15.07
CA SER A 199 -8.38 -9.58 -15.79
C SER A 199 -9.50 -9.48 -16.80
N PHE A 200 -9.33 -10.10 -17.98
CA PHE A 200 -10.42 -10.30 -18.95
C PHE A 200 -10.98 -11.73 -18.91
N ASN A 201 -10.42 -12.59 -18.05
CA ASN A 201 -10.91 -13.95 -17.84
C ASN A 201 -11.92 -13.98 -16.69
N PRO A 202 -12.95 -14.85 -16.76
CA PRO A 202 -13.85 -15.10 -15.64
C PRO A 202 -13.06 -15.45 -14.38
N VAL A 203 -13.15 -14.63 -13.35
CA VAL A 203 -12.45 -14.86 -12.09
C VAL A 203 -13.38 -15.63 -11.16
N SER A 204 -13.07 -16.91 -10.94
CA SER A 204 -13.71 -17.66 -9.85
C SER A 204 -13.31 -17.03 -8.51
N ARG A 205 -14.30 -16.86 -7.62
CA ARG A 205 -14.07 -16.47 -6.22
C ARG A 205 -13.90 -17.69 -5.30
N LEU A 206 -13.97 -18.90 -5.85
CA LEU A 206 -13.75 -20.17 -5.16
C LEU A 206 -12.31 -20.67 -5.37
N PRO A 207 -11.71 -21.34 -4.37
CA PRO A 207 -12.25 -21.58 -3.02
C PRO A 207 -12.35 -20.28 -2.22
N TYR A 208 -13.46 -20.10 -1.50
CA TYR A 208 -13.79 -18.85 -0.80
C TYR A 208 -13.61 -19.01 0.70
N THR A 209 -12.77 -18.15 1.30
CA THR A 209 -12.63 -18.05 2.76
C THR A 209 -13.57 -16.95 3.27
N PRO A 210 -14.57 -17.23 4.12
CA PRO A 210 -15.48 -16.23 4.65
C PRO A 210 -14.86 -15.42 5.79
N GLY A 211 -15.58 -14.40 6.27
CA GLY A 211 -15.18 -13.55 7.39
C GLY A 211 -14.76 -12.15 6.95
N ARG A 212 -15.27 -11.14 7.68
CA ARG A 212 -15.00 -9.72 7.44
C ARG A 212 -14.20 -9.05 8.52
N ASP A 213 -14.53 -9.33 9.76
CA ASP A 213 -13.99 -8.66 10.93
C ASP A 213 -12.78 -9.39 11.50
N CYS A 214 -11.96 -8.68 12.25
CA CYS A 214 -10.79 -9.24 12.90
C CYS A 214 -10.26 -8.40 14.07
N ALA A 215 -9.72 -9.04 15.12
CA ALA A 215 -8.75 -8.44 16.03
C ALA A 215 -7.64 -9.40 16.50
N GLY A 216 -6.38 -9.02 16.32
CA GLY A 216 -5.20 -9.89 16.48
C GLY A 216 -3.90 -9.12 16.62
N VAL A 217 -2.80 -9.74 16.22
CA VAL A 217 -1.45 -9.17 16.32
C VAL A 217 -0.86 -9.00 14.92
N VAL A 218 -0.22 -7.85 14.65
CA VAL A 218 0.48 -7.62 13.39
C VAL A 218 1.66 -8.58 13.28
N GLU A 219 1.65 -9.45 12.25
CA GLU A 219 2.72 -10.42 11.96
C GLU A 219 3.74 -9.87 10.94
N ALA A 220 3.27 -9.04 10.01
CA ALA A 220 4.09 -8.36 9.02
C ALA A 220 3.40 -7.06 8.59
N ILE A 221 4.18 -6.08 8.15
CA ILE A 221 3.69 -4.82 7.57
C ILE A 221 4.25 -4.70 6.16
N GLY A 222 3.56 -3.99 5.27
CA GLY A 222 4.13 -3.69 3.97
C GLY A 222 4.92 -2.37 3.99
N PRO A 223 5.70 -2.09 2.94
CA PRO A 223 6.65 -0.96 2.87
C PRO A 223 6.09 0.45 3.12
N GLY A 224 4.80 0.64 2.88
CA GLY A 224 4.13 1.94 2.98
C GLY A 224 3.41 2.15 4.31
N VAL A 225 3.40 1.15 5.20
CA VAL A 225 2.85 1.29 6.56
C VAL A 225 3.90 1.84 7.49
N ASN A 226 3.58 2.96 8.13
CA ASN A 226 4.36 3.57 9.20
C ASN A 226 3.57 3.68 10.51
N ARG A 227 2.28 3.33 10.51
CA ARG A 227 1.37 3.44 11.67
C ARG A 227 1.38 2.23 12.60
N PHE A 228 1.91 1.11 12.13
CA PHE A 228 1.92 -0.16 12.85
C PHE A 228 3.33 -0.73 12.84
N LYS A 229 3.65 -1.50 13.87
CA LYS A 229 4.81 -2.39 13.93
C LYS A 229 4.34 -3.81 14.23
N VAL A 230 5.18 -4.80 13.93
CA VAL A 230 4.89 -6.16 14.35
C VAL A 230 4.81 -6.28 15.85
N GLY A 231 3.91 -7.14 16.31
CA GLY A 231 3.55 -7.28 17.71
C GLY A 231 2.45 -6.31 18.16
N ASP A 232 2.07 -5.31 17.36
CA ASP A 232 0.95 -4.43 17.71
C ASP A 232 -0.37 -5.20 17.73
N LYS A 233 -1.19 -4.93 18.76
CA LYS A 233 -2.56 -5.43 18.85
C LYS A 233 -3.49 -4.52 18.06
N VAL A 234 -4.27 -5.12 17.18
CA VAL A 234 -4.96 -4.43 16.10
C VAL A 234 -6.33 -5.04 15.85
N MET A 235 -7.26 -4.23 15.37
CA MET A 235 -8.54 -4.66 14.82
C MET A 235 -8.79 -4.03 13.46
N GLY A 236 -9.53 -4.71 12.60
CA GLY A 236 -9.78 -4.23 11.25
C GLY A 236 -10.89 -4.98 10.52
N VAL A 237 -11.01 -4.69 9.23
CA VAL A 237 -12.05 -5.27 8.38
C VAL A 237 -11.59 -5.51 6.94
N THR A 238 -11.91 -6.67 6.36
CA THR A 238 -11.60 -6.97 4.96
C THR A 238 -12.55 -6.26 4.00
N GLN A 239 -12.00 -5.73 2.91
CA GLN A 239 -12.78 -5.01 1.90
C GLN A 239 -13.33 -5.95 0.83
N PRO A 240 -14.58 -5.79 0.35
CA PRO A 240 -15.00 -6.40 -0.91
C PRO A 240 -14.10 -5.92 -2.07
N PRO A 241 -13.78 -6.78 -3.06
CA PRO A 241 -14.29 -8.13 -3.29
C PRO A 241 -13.38 -9.27 -2.75
N ALA A 242 -12.63 -9.04 -1.66
CA ALA A 242 -11.67 -10.01 -1.12
C ALA A 242 -12.22 -11.45 -1.07
N THR A 243 -11.43 -12.40 -1.58
CA THR A 243 -11.73 -13.84 -1.61
C THR A 243 -11.09 -14.61 -0.47
N ARG A 244 -10.12 -13.99 0.21
CA ARG A 244 -9.46 -14.50 1.42
C ARG A 244 -9.98 -13.70 2.63
N GLY A 245 -11.07 -14.16 3.22
CA GLY A 245 -11.67 -13.57 4.41
C GLY A 245 -10.92 -13.88 5.69
N THR A 246 -11.51 -13.50 6.81
CA THR A 246 -10.87 -13.50 8.13
C THR A 246 -10.97 -14.83 8.89
N LEU A 247 -11.72 -15.83 8.41
CA LEU A 247 -11.80 -17.16 9.03
C LEU A 247 -10.61 -18.05 8.63
N ALA A 248 -9.41 -17.56 8.92
CA ALA A 248 -8.13 -18.22 8.72
C ALA A 248 -7.17 -17.81 9.83
N ASP A 249 -6.15 -18.64 10.10
CA ASP A 249 -5.10 -18.30 11.07
C ASP A 249 -4.39 -16.99 10.65
N LEU A 250 -4.27 -16.74 9.33
CA LEU A 250 -3.74 -15.49 8.79
C LEU A 250 -4.66 -14.84 7.73
N VAL A 251 -4.76 -13.51 7.77
CA VAL A 251 -5.50 -12.63 6.86
C VAL A 251 -4.71 -11.35 6.60
N VAL A 252 -5.06 -10.70 5.50
CA VAL A 252 -4.45 -9.49 4.96
C VAL A 252 -5.48 -8.36 5.01
N LEU A 253 -5.12 -7.20 5.56
CA LEU A 253 -6.05 -6.06 5.79
C LEU A 253 -5.45 -4.70 5.45
N GLU A 254 -6.03 -3.97 4.51
CA GLU A 254 -5.64 -2.57 4.24
C GLU A 254 -5.43 -1.74 5.54
N ALA A 255 -4.30 -1.05 5.66
CA ALA A 255 -3.93 -0.21 6.79
C ALA A 255 -4.98 0.88 7.09
N ASP A 256 -5.63 1.40 6.04
CA ASP A 256 -6.76 2.35 6.16
C ASP A 256 -8.06 1.69 6.66
N ALA A 257 -8.08 0.35 6.76
CA ALA A 257 -9.15 -0.44 7.34
C ALA A 257 -8.71 -1.13 8.65
N THR A 258 -7.65 -0.62 9.29
CA THR A 258 -7.04 -1.20 10.49
C THR A 258 -6.72 -0.11 11.53
N VAL A 259 -6.90 -0.42 12.81
CA VAL A 259 -6.52 0.43 13.96
C VAL A 259 -6.01 -0.42 15.13
N GLY A 260 -5.36 0.18 16.12
CA GLY A 260 -5.02 -0.50 17.37
C GLY A 260 -6.26 -0.95 18.14
N THR A 261 -6.18 -2.06 18.89
CA THR A 261 -7.29 -2.45 19.77
C THR A 261 -7.37 -1.52 20.98
N PRO A 262 -8.57 -1.23 21.50
CA PRO A 262 -8.72 -0.58 22.80
C PRO A 262 -7.94 -1.32 23.89
N ALA A 263 -7.17 -0.61 24.71
CA ALA A 263 -6.21 -1.25 25.63
C ALA A 263 -6.83 -2.25 26.62
N LYS A 264 -8.10 -2.08 26.98
CA LYS A 264 -8.83 -2.92 27.94
C LYS A 264 -9.72 -3.98 27.29
N SER A 265 -9.82 -4.02 25.97
CA SER A 265 -10.69 -4.98 25.28
C SER A 265 -9.98 -6.31 25.06
N THR A 266 -10.75 -7.41 25.14
CA THR A 266 -10.26 -8.69 24.64
C THR A 266 -10.26 -8.71 23.10
N PHE A 267 -9.56 -9.67 22.48
CA PHE A 267 -9.59 -9.82 21.03
C PHE A 267 -11.01 -10.13 20.52
N GLU A 268 -11.77 -10.93 21.28
CA GLU A 268 -13.15 -11.26 20.93
C GLU A 268 -14.04 -10.01 20.93
N GLU A 269 -13.86 -9.14 21.92
CA GLU A 269 -14.56 -7.86 21.99
C GLU A 269 -14.17 -6.93 20.84
N ALA A 270 -12.87 -6.75 20.60
CA ALA A 270 -12.36 -5.88 19.55
C ALA A 270 -12.80 -6.37 18.14
N ALA A 271 -12.79 -7.68 17.90
CA ALA A 271 -13.22 -8.26 16.62
C ALA A 271 -14.73 -8.09 16.37
N SER A 272 -15.53 -7.79 17.40
CA SER A 272 -16.97 -7.59 17.24
C SER A 272 -17.36 -6.23 16.64
N LEU A 273 -16.41 -5.30 16.50
CA LEU A 273 -16.67 -3.89 16.20
C LEU A 273 -16.56 -3.47 14.72
N PRO A 274 -15.51 -3.83 13.95
CA PRO A 274 -15.12 -3.06 12.76
C PRO A 274 -16.16 -2.95 11.65
N TYR A 275 -16.76 -4.06 11.24
CA TYR A 275 -17.72 -4.14 10.14
C TYR A 275 -19.02 -3.43 10.49
N VAL A 276 -19.54 -3.65 11.71
CA VAL A 276 -20.77 -2.99 12.15
C VAL A 276 -20.56 -1.50 12.38
N ALA A 277 -19.40 -1.11 12.93
CA ALA A 277 -19.00 0.29 13.08
C ALA A 277 -18.95 1.01 11.74
N CYS A 278 -18.18 0.50 10.79
CA CYS A 278 -18.06 1.06 9.43
C CYS A 278 -19.41 1.10 8.70
N THR A 279 -20.27 0.09 8.89
CA THR A 279 -21.62 0.05 8.32
C THR A 279 -22.50 1.18 8.85
N VAL A 280 -22.55 1.34 10.18
CA VAL A 280 -23.31 2.41 10.85
C VAL A 280 -22.77 3.78 10.45
N TRP A 281 -21.46 3.93 10.47
CA TRP A 281 -20.80 5.18 10.14
C TRP A 281 -21.12 5.64 8.73
N ASN A 282 -20.99 4.76 7.73
CA ASN A 282 -21.34 5.12 6.37
C ASN A 282 -22.84 5.41 6.21
N ALA A 283 -23.71 4.67 6.90
CA ALA A 283 -25.15 4.98 6.91
C ALA A 283 -25.43 6.38 7.48
N PHE A 284 -24.72 6.81 8.53
CA PHE A 284 -24.84 8.15 9.10
C PHE A 284 -24.21 9.23 8.22
N LEU A 285 -23.12 8.96 7.51
CA LEU A 285 -22.58 9.87 6.51
C LEU A 285 -23.59 10.12 5.37
N VAL A 286 -24.22 9.07 4.85
CA VAL A 286 -25.31 9.17 3.87
C VAL A 286 -26.50 9.94 4.45
N ALA A 287 -26.80 9.75 5.73
CA ALA A 287 -27.84 10.51 6.45
C ALA A 287 -27.49 11.99 6.69
N ARG A 288 -26.23 12.39 6.46
CA ARG A 288 -25.67 13.69 6.87
C ARG A 288 -25.72 13.89 8.39
N LEU A 289 -25.61 12.80 9.14
CA LEU A 289 -25.63 12.75 10.59
C LEU A 289 -24.19 12.63 11.13
N ASN A 290 -23.84 13.45 12.10
CA ASN A 290 -22.53 13.46 12.74
C ASN A 290 -22.64 13.95 14.20
N LYS A 291 -21.53 13.97 14.92
CA LYS A 291 -21.46 14.41 16.32
C LYS A 291 -22.01 15.81 16.59
N ASP A 292 -21.95 16.73 15.62
CA ASP A 292 -22.36 18.13 15.82
C ASP A 292 -23.88 18.31 15.71
N ASN A 293 -24.54 17.45 14.93
CA ASN A 293 -25.98 17.56 14.67
C ASN A 293 -26.83 16.41 15.23
N ALA A 294 -26.24 15.31 15.71
CA ALA A 294 -26.98 14.16 16.25
C ALA A 294 -27.96 14.54 17.37
N ARG A 295 -27.57 15.47 18.26
CA ARG A 295 -28.42 15.99 19.35
C ARG A 295 -29.72 16.67 18.89
N ASN A 296 -29.79 17.11 17.64
CA ASN A 296 -30.93 17.84 17.07
C ASN A 296 -31.91 16.91 16.34
N ASN A 297 -31.57 15.64 16.16
CA ASN A 297 -32.35 14.68 15.40
C ASN A 297 -33.02 13.67 16.33
N ARG A 298 -34.28 13.33 16.02
CA ARG A 298 -34.97 12.14 16.52
C ARG A 298 -34.70 11.02 15.53
N ILE A 299 -34.09 9.94 16.04
CA ILE A 299 -33.66 8.82 15.20
C ILE A 299 -34.53 7.59 15.48
N LEU A 300 -34.97 6.91 14.43
CA LEU A 300 -35.59 5.58 14.48
C LEU A 300 -34.65 4.54 13.88
N ILE A 301 -34.42 3.43 14.58
CA ILE A 301 -33.62 2.30 14.07
C ILE A 301 -34.48 1.04 14.04
N HIS A 302 -34.71 0.48 12.84
CA HIS A 302 -35.33 -0.83 12.72
C HIS A 302 -34.29 -1.96 12.84
N GLY A 303 -34.56 -2.93 13.71
CA GLY A 303 -33.64 -4.03 14.00
C GLY A 303 -32.60 -3.68 15.07
N GLY A 304 -33.02 -2.98 16.12
CA GLY A 304 -32.13 -2.37 17.12
C GLY A 304 -31.26 -3.35 17.92
N SER A 305 -31.71 -4.59 18.13
CA SER A 305 -31.01 -5.59 18.95
C SER A 305 -29.87 -6.33 18.25
N GLY A 306 -29.73 -6.16 16.93
CA GLY A 306 -28.63 -6.76 16.16
C GLY A 306 -27.30 -6.02 16.31
N GLY A 307 -26.23 -6.54 15.71
CA GLY A 307 -24.90 -5.93 15.76
C GLY A 307 -24.85 -4.48 15.22
N VAL A 308 -25.51 -4.21 14.09
CA VAL A 308 -25.59 -2.83 13.54
C VAL A 308 -26.46 -1.94 14.43
N GLY A 309 -27.62 -2.42 14.88
CA GLY A 309 -28.55 -1.63 15.68
C GLY A 309 -27.96 -1.21 17.03
N THR A 310 -27.31 -2.14 17.73
CA THR A 310 -26.66 -1.87 19.02
C THR A 310 -25.48 -0.92 18.89
N MET A 311 -24.67 -1.04 17.82
CA MET A 311 -23.60 -0.09 17.51
C MET A 311 -24.16 1.31 17.19
N ALA A 312 -25.22 1.39 16.39
CA ALA A 312 -25.87 2.64 16.02
C ALA A 312 -26.42 3.39 17.23
N VAL A 313 -27.10 2.70 18.15
CA VAL A 313 -27.59 3.33 19.40
C VAL A 313 -26.44 3.90 20.21
N GLN A 314 -25.38 3.13 20.45
CA GLN A 314 -24.26 3.56 21.29
C GLN A 314 -23.51 4.74 20.67
N LEU A 315 -23.26 4.72 19.36
CA LEU A 315 -22.60 5.83 18.66
C LEU A 315 -23.45 7.11 18.71
N LEU A 316 -24.76 7.00 18.50
CA LEU A 316 -25.68 8.16 18.62
C LEU A 316 -25.70 8.72 20.04
N ARG A 317 -25.67 7.85 21.06
CA ARG A 317 -25.63 8.28 22.46
C ARG A 317 -24.32 8.97 22.81
N ALA A 318 -23.18 8.46 22.33
CA ALA A 318 -21.89 9.12 22.46
C ALA A 318 -21.88 10.51 21.78
N TRP A 319 -22.58 10.64 20.64
CA TRP A 319 -22.79 11.92 19.95
C TRP A 319 -23.85 12.83 20.58
N GLY A 320 -24.43 12.44 21.73
CA GLY A 320 -25.41 13.25 22.45
C GLY A 320 -26.80 13.28 21.82
N ALA A 321 -27.16 12.30 21.00
CA ALA A 321 -28.51 12.15 20.48
C ALA A 321 -29.52 12.07 21.63
N ARG A 322 -30.50 12.99 21.61
CA ARG A 322 -31.48 13.11 22.69
C ARG A 322 -32.54 12.02 22.66
N LYS A 323 -32.94 11.59 21.46
CA LYS A 323 -34.02 10.62 21.25
C LYS A 323 -33.66 9.60 20.19
N VAL A 324 -33.51 8.35 20.62
CA VAL A 324 -33.26 7.19 19.76
C VAL A 324 -34.33 6.15 20.06
N VAL A 325 -35.21 5.91 19.10
CA VAL A 325 -36.26 4.88 19.16
C VAL A 325 -35.79 3.68 18.36
N VAL A 326 -36.02 2.46 18.85
CA VAL A 326 -35.61 1.26 18.16
C VAL A 326 -36.72 0.23 18.09
N THR A 327 -36.88 -0.46 16.96
CA THR A 327 -37.77 -1.62 16.90
C THR A 327 -36.97 -2.90 17.15
N CYS A 328 -37.38 -3.69 18.14
CA CYS A 328 -36.76 -4.96 18.52
C CYS A 328 -37.80 -5.86 19.19
N SER A 329 -37.49 -7.13 19.42
CA SER A 329 -38.36 -8.01 20.21
C SER A 329 -38.34 -7.61 21.69
N SER A 330 -39.44 -7.84 22.39
CA SER A 330 -39.63 -7.48 23.81
C SER A 330 -38.57 -8.03 24.75
N ASP A 331 -37.99 -9.19 24.43
CA ASP A 331 -36.86 -9.80 25.14
C ASP A 331 -35.55 -9.00 25.12
N SER A 332 -35.43 -7.99 24.24
CA SER A 332 -34.26 -7.14 24.09
C SER A 332 -34.43 -5.75 24.72
N PHE A 333 -35.59 -5.48 25.33
CA PHE A 333 -35.95 -4.14 25.81
C PHE A 333 -35.02 -3.62 26.88
N ASP A 334 -34.67 -4.44 27.87
CA ASP A 334 -33.81 -4.01 28.97
C ASP A 334 -32.40 -3.69 28.48
N THR A 335 -31.88 -4.50 27.56
CA THR A 335 -30.63 -4.21 26.86
C THR A 335 -30.71 -2.88 26.12
N MET A 336 -31.75 -2.65 25.32
CA MET A 336 -31.87 -1.41 24.55
C MET A 336 -32.04 -0.17 25.42
N ARG A 337 -32.79 -0.26 26.52
CA ARG A 337 -32.91 0.81 27.52
C ARG A 337 -31.57 1.10 28.18
N SER A 338 -30.81 0.07 28.55
CA SER A 338 -29.48 0.24 29.14
C SER A 338 -28.49 0.94 28.17
N LEU A 339 -28.63 0.70 26.87
CA LEU A 339 -27.87 1.41 25.83
C LEU A 339 -28.39 2.83 25.56
N GLY A 340 -29.51 3.24 26.16
CA GLY A 340 -30.08 4.58 26.03
C GLY A 340 -31.09 4.78 24.91
N ALA A 341 -31.70 3.70 24.41
CA ALA A 341 -32.78 3.75 23.42
C ALA A 341 -34.17 3.47 24.02
N GLU A 342 -35.20 3.97 23.35
CA GLU A 342 -36.62 3.67 23.61
C GLU A 342 -37.05 2.49 22.72
N PRO A 343 -37.22 1.26 23.25
CA PRO A 343 -37.59 0.12 22.43
C PRO A 343 -39.10 0.06 22.17
N VAL A 344 -39.46 -0.31 20.95
CA VAL A 344 -40.83 -0.60 20.49
C VAL A 344 -40.86 -2.06 20.01
N ASP A 345 -41.87 -2.83 20.43
CA ASP A 345 -42.00 -4.22 20.01
C ASP A 345 -42.60 -4.25 18.60
N TYR A 346 -41.80 -4.66 17.62
CA TYR A 346 -42.23 -4.71 16.23
C TYR A 346 -43.36 -5.72 15.97
N ARG A 347 -43.61 -6.64 16.90
CA ARG A 347 -44.69 -7.63 16.84
C ARG A 347 -45.98 -7.12 17.48
N SER A 348 -45.92 -6.02 18.22
CA SER A 348 -47.09 -5.45 18.87
C SER A 348 -48.07 -4.89 17.83
N PRO A 349 -49.39 -5.13 17.98
CA PRO A 349 -50.39 -4.47 17.13
C PRO A 349 -50.37 -2.94 17.27
N THR A 350 -49.84 -2.41 18.38
CA THR A 350 -49.72 -0.97 18.65
C THR A 350 -48.40 -0.36 18.18
N ALA A 351 -47.50 -1.15 17.55
CA ALA A 351 -46.17 -0.68 17.17
C ALA A 351 -46.21 0.58 16.29
N THR A 352 -47.16 0.66 15.36
CA THR A 352 -47.33 1.84 14.50
C THR A 352 -47.75 3.06 15.30
N ASP A 353 -48.64 2.92 16.27
CA ASP A 353 -49.15 4.01 17.10
C ASP A 353 -48.06 4.56 18.02
N GLU A 354 -47.27 3.66 18.62
CA GLU A 354 -46.09 4.01 19.43
C GLU A 354 -45.05 4.78 18.60
N LEU A 355 -44.76 4.30 17.38
CA LEU A 355 -43.82 4.97 16.48
C LEU A 355 -44.32 6.34 16.03
N ILE A 356 -45.63 6.49 15.75
CA ILE A 356 -46.25 7.78 15.43
C ILE A 356 -46.13 8.75 16.61
N ALA A 357 -46.48 8.29 17.82
CA ALA A 357 -46.45 9.11 19.03
C ALA A 357 -45.03 9.59 19.37
N ALA A 358 -44.01 8.76 19.09
CA ALA A 358 -42.62 9.10 19.37
C ALA A 358 -41.96 9.98 18.29
N GLY A 359 -42.52 10.03 17.07
CA GLY A 359 -42.05 10.83 15.94
C GLY A 359 -42.38 12.33 16.03
N PRO A 360 -42.29 13.09 14.92
CA PRO A 360 -41.73 12.68 13.63
C PRO A 360 -40.21 12.45 13.73
N TYR A 361 -39.67 11.64 12.82
CA TYR A 361 -38.22 11.34 12.78
C TYR A 361 -37.51 12.12 11.68
N GLU A 362 -36.31 12.61 11.99
CA GLU A 362 -35.41 13.20 11.00
C GLU A 362 -34.56 12.15 10.30
N VAL A 363 -34.20 11.08 11.00
CA VAL A 363 -33.38 9.99 10.47
C VAL A 363 -34.02 8.64 10.79
N ILE A 364 -34.21 7.81 9.78
CA ILE A 364 -34.59 6.41 9.93
C ILE A 364 -33.45 5.53 9.40
N LEU A 365 -32.98 4.58 10.20
CA LEU A 365 -32.02 3.55 9.80
C LEU A 365 -32.69 2.18 9.82
N SER A 366 -32.81 1.55 8.65
CA SER A 366 -33.36 0.21 8.49
C SER A 366 -32.28 -0.85 8.35
N CYS A 367 -32.13 -1.69 9.39
CA CYS A 367 -31.29 -2.89 9.37
C CYS A 367 -32.06 -4.14 8.93
N VAL A 368 -33.37 -4.01 8.69
CA VAL A 368 -34.28 -5.08 8.26
C VAL A 368 -35.19 -4.57 7.16
N ASP A 369 -35.49 -5.43 6.20
CA ASP A 369 -36.53 -5.18 5.21
C ASP A 369 -37.83 -5.84 5.67
N SER A 370 -38.84 -5.03 6.00
CA SER A 370 -40.11 -5.47 6.57
C SER A 370 -41.23 -4.50 6.18
N PRO A 371 -42.51 -4.92 6.22
CA PRO A 371 -43.63 -4.01 5.98
C PRO A 371 -43.61 -2.80 6.91
N LEU A 372 -43.22 -2.98 8.19
CA LEU A 372 -43.13 -1.90 9.17
C LEU A 372 -42.01 -0.90 8.82
N SER A 373 -40.82 -1.40 8.44
CA SER A 373 -39.71 -0.52 8.05
C SER A 373 -40.03 0.24 6.76
N GLN A 374 -40.63 -0.39 5.76
CA GLN A 374 -41.09 0.28 4.54
C GLN A 374 -42.18 1.33 4.81
N TRP A 375 -43.12 1.03 5.71
CA TRP A 375 -44.19 1.96 6.09
C TRP A 375 -43.67 3.21 6.82
N SER A 376 -42.55 3.10 7.54
CA SER A 376 -42.03 4.17 8.42
C SER A 376 -41.56 5.43 7.67
N ASP A 377 -41.47 5.38 6.34
CA ASP A 377 -41.31 6.57 5.49
C ASP A 377 -42.42 7.61 5.76
N LYS A 378 -43.63 7.17 6.16
CA LYS A 378 -44.80 8.01 6.39
C LYS A 378 -44.70 8.88 7.65
N ILE A 379 -43.93 8.43 8.65
CA ILE A 379 -43.81 9.07 9.97
C ILE A 379 -42.56 9.96 10.10
N MET A 380 -41.87 10.23 8.98
CA MET A 380 -40.83 11.24 8.92
C MET A 380 -41.41 12.65 8.85
N GLY A 381 -40.65 13.66 9.26
CA GLY A 381 -41.02 15.06 9.01
C GLY A 381 -41.19 15.36 7.51
N ILE A 382 -42.17 16.19 7.14
CA ILE A 382 -42.38 16.64 5.75
C ILE A 382 -41.61 17.96 5.55
N TRP A 383 -40.91 18.13 4.42
CA TRP A 383 -40.10 19.32 4.10
C TRP A 383 -39.06 19.71 5.17
N ARG A 384 -38.59 18.72 5.93
CA ARG A 384 -37.61 18.89 7.02
C ARG A 384 -36.25 18.28 6.70
N ASN A 385 -36.01 17.95 5.43
CA ASN A 385 -34.78 17.31 4.96
C ASN A 385 -34.52 15.95 5.62
N CYS A 386 -35.59 15.26 6.06
CA CYS A 386 -35.53 13.95 6.71
C CYS A 386 -35.03 12.88 5.74
N VAL A 387 -34.38 11.84 6.27
CA VAL A 387 -33.77 10.80 5.46
C VAL A 387 -34.03 9.41 6.03
N HIS A 388 -34.42 8.48 5.16
CA HIS A 388 -34.49 7.06 5.47
C HIS A 388 -33.37 6.31 4.74
N ILE A 389 -32.51 5.67 5.51
CA ILE A 389 -31.39 4.87 5.06
C ILE A 389 -31.71 3.39 5.26
N SER A 390 -31.60 2.59 4.21
CA SER A 390 -31.64 1.12 4.33
C SER A 390 -30.26 0.54 4.05
N ILE A 391 -29.76 -0.31 4.96
CA ILE A 391 -28.56 -1.12 4.70
C ILE A 391 -28.91 -2.48 4.06
N VAL A 392 -30.20 -2.79 3.94
CA VAL A 392 -30.72 -3.94 3.19
C VAL A 392 -31.04 -3.47 1.78
N SER A 393 -30.07 -3.63 0.89
CA SER A 393 -30.18 -3.28 -0.53
C SER A 393 -30.47 -4.51 -1.39
N PRO A 394 -31.32 -4.40 -2.42
CA PRO A 394 -31.55 -5.48 -3.36
C PRO A 394 -30.37 -5.70 -4.31
N MET A 395 -29.36 -4.82 -4.34
CA MET A 395 -28.32 -4.77 -5.37
C MET A 395 -27.67 -6.14 -5.64
N LEU A 396 -27.13 -6.78 -4.60
CA LEU A 396 -26.46 -8.08 -4.76
C LEU A 396 -27.43 -9.19 -5.19
N ALA A 397 -28.62 -9.22 -4.59
CA ALA A 397 -29.66 -10.21 -4.91
C ALA A 397 -30.15 -10.09 -6.36
N ASP A 398 -30.40 -8.86 -6.81
CA ASP A 398 -30.91 -8.56 -8.14
C ASP A 398 -29.84 -8.84 -9.20
N THR A 399 -28.56 -8.55 -8.92
CA THR A 399 -27.46 -8.90 -9.85
C THR A 399 -27.29 -10.41 -9.99
N ASP A 400 -27.42 -11.18 -8.90
CA ASP A 400 -27.35 -12.64 -8.98
C ASP A 400 -28.56 -13.22 -9.73
N ARG A 401 -29.76 -12.64 -9.54
CA ARG A 401 -31.00 -13.15 -10.12
C ARG A 401 -31.17 -12.81 -11.60
N TYR A 402 -30.84 -11.58 -11.98
CA TYR A 402 -31.11 -11.05 -13.33
C TYR A 402 -29.85 -10.89 -14.16
N GLY A 403 -28.67 -11.22 -13.62
CA GLY A 403 -27.37 -10.86 -14.18
C GLY A 403 -27.04 -9.39 -13.97
N LEU A 404 -25.77 -9.03 -14.16
CA LEU A 404 -25.25 -7.71 -13.81
C LEU A 404 -26.04 -6.51 -14.41
N PRO A 405 -26.25 -6.38 -15.75
CA PRO A 405 -26.88 -5.18 -16.30
C PRO A 405 -28.35 -5.05 -15.89
N MET A 406 -29.12 -6.14 -15.93
CA MET A 406 -30.54 -6.13 -15.58
C MET A 406 -30.76 -6.04 -14.07
N GLY A 407 -29.88 -6.63 -13.26
CA GLY A 407 -29.91 -6.50 -11.81
C GLY A 407 -29.60 -5.09 -11.33
N LEU A 408 -28.61 -4.43 -11.92
CA LEU A 408 -28.34 -3.01 -11.66
C LEU A 408 -29.50 -2.11 -12.13
N ALA A 409 -30.11 -2.40 -13.29
CA ALA A 409 -31.29 -1.67 -13.76
C ALA A 409 -32.51 -1.86 -12.82
N SER A 410 -32.76 -3.10 -12.36
CA SER A 410 -33.80 -3.40 -11.37
C SER A 410 -33.57 -2.65 -10.05
N THR A 411 -32.33 -2.66 -9.56
CA THR A 411 -31.95 -1.94 -8.35
C THR A 411 -32.16 -0.43 -8.51
N ALA A 412 -31.75 0.14 -9.64
CA ALA A 412 -31.94 1.55 -9.95
C ALA A 412 -33.42 1.92 -10.04
N ALA A 413 -34.26 1.07 -10.65
CA ALA A 413 -35.70 1.29 -10.73
C ALA A 413 -36.36 1.26 -9.35
N LYS A 414 -36.03 0.28 -8.50
CA LYS A 414 -36.53 0.20 -7.11
C LYS A 414 -36.08 1.40 -6.28
N TYR A 415 -34.81 1.79 -6.41
CA TYR A 415 -34.28 2.99 -5.76
C TYR A 415 -35.00 4.25 -6.22
N PHE A 416 -35.19 4.42 -7.53
CA PHE A 416 -35.87 5.58 -8.10
C PHE A 416 -37.32 5.67 -7.64
N ALA A 417 -38.06 4.57 -7.68
CA ALA A 417 -39.45 4.53 -7.23
C ALA A 417 -39.59 5.00 -5.77
N ARG A 418 -38.75 4.47 -4.87
CA ARG A 418 -38.78 4.80 -3.45
C ARG A 418 -38.26 6.22 -3.15
N SER A 419 -37.22 6.65 -3.87
CA SER A 419 -36.67 8.01 -3.74
C SER A 419 -37.63 9.06 -4.28
N TRP A 420 -38.34 8.76 -5.36
CA TRP A 420 -39.35 9.62 -5.95
C TRP A 420 -40.50 9.86 -4.98
N GLU A 421 -41.07 8.80 -4.40
CA GLU A 421 -42.13 8.90 -3.39
C GLU A 421 -41.71 9.76 -2.19
N SER A 422 -40.47 9.57 -1.71
CA SER A 422 -39.92 10.37 -0.61
C SER A 422 -39.73 11.84 -1.00
N SER A 423 -39.21 12.11 -2.20
CA SER A 423 -38.89 13.46 -2.67
C SER A 423 -40.15 14.33 -2.85
N LEU A 424 -41.28 13.73 -3.23
CA LEU A 424 -42.57 14.43 -3.32
C LEU A 424 -43.04 15.02 -1.98
N GLN A 425 -42.48 14.54 -0.86
CA GLN A 425 -42.78 15.00 0.50
C GLN A 425 -41.62 15.80 1.12
N GLY A 426 -40.62 16.20 0.33
CA GLY A 426 -39.42 16.88 0.82
C GLY A 426 -38.55 16.01 1.74
N ARG A 427 -38.56 14.69 1.52
CA ARG A 427 -37.81 13.67 2.24
C ARG A 427 -36.81 12.99 1.31
N TRP A 428 -35.86 12.27 1.88
CA TRP A 428 -34.83 11.54 1.16
C TRP A 428 -34.87 10.05 1.49
N PHE A 429 -34.62 9.21 0.49
CA PHE A 429 -34.38 7.79 0.70
C PHE A 429 -33.01 7.43 0.14
N SER A 430 -32.26 6.59 0.84
CA SER A 430 -30.97 6.10 0.36
C SER A 430 -30.67 4.67 0.78
N TYR A 431 -29.92 3.95 -0.05
CA TYR A 431 -29.24 2.74 0.38
C TYR A 431 -27.84 3.10 0.88
N ALA A 432 -27.43 2.52 2.00
CA ALA A 432 -26.06 2.60 2.47
C ALA A 432 -25.39 1.22 2.39
N TYR A 433 -24.13 1.22 2.02
CA TYR A 433 -23.31 0.01 1.90
C TYR A 433 -22.16 0.07 2.89
N PHE A 434 -21.65 -1.10 3.27
CA PHE A 434 -20.41 -1.15 4.03
C PHE A 434 -19.27 -0.48 3.23
N LEU A 435 -18.54 0.43 3.88
CA LEU A 435 -17.27 0.96 3.40
C LEU A 435 -16.32 1.07 4.61
N PRO A 436 -15.08 0.58 4.50
CA PRO A 436 -14.08 0.75 5.53
C PRO A 436 -13.76 2.24 5.69
N ASN A 437 -13.60 2.69 6.94
CA ASN A 437 -13.30 4.07 7.23
C ASN A 437 -12.37 4.17 8.46
N LEU A 438 -11.20 4.76 8.26
CA LEU A 438 -10.16 4.85 9.28
C LEU A 438 -10.58 5.71 10.47
N ASP A 439 -11.19 6.88 10.20
CA ASP A 439 -11.66 7.80 11.23
C ASP A 439 -12.74 7.14 12.10
N CYS A 440 -13.64 6.37 11.47
CA CYS A 440 -14.65 5.57 12.16
C CYS A 440 -14.03 4.57 13.14
N LEU A 441 -13.07 3.77 12.66
CA LEU A 441 -12.45 2.75 13.50
C LEU A 441 -11.67 3.38 14.66
N GLN A 442 -10.99 4.51 14.43
CA GLN A 442 -10.27 5.26 15.47
C GLN A 442 -11.22 5.88 16.50
N GLU A 443 -12.32 6.47 16.06
CA GLU A 443 -13.32 7.06 16.95
C GLU A 443 -14.01 5.99 17.79
N VAL A 444 -14.42 4.87 17.18
CA VAL A 444 -15.02 3.75 17.92
C VAL A 444 -14.03 3.15 18.91
N ALA A 445 -12.76 2.96 18.54
CA ALA A 445 -11.74 2.51 19.48
C ALA A 445 -11.63 3.45 20.70
N THR A 446 -11.57 4.75 20.44
CA THR A 446 -11.50 5.79 21.49
C THR A 446 -12.74 5.77 22.39
N LEU A 447 -13.94 5.65 21.81
CA LEU A 447 -15.19 5.61 22.57
C LEU A 447 -15.32 4.33 23.41
N VAL A 448 -14.75 3.21 22.95
CA VAL A 448 -14.65 1.98 23.76
C VAL A 448 -13.69 2.17 24.93
N GLU A 449 -12.53 2.79 24.72
CA GLU A 449 -11.58 3.08 25.81
C GLU A 449 -12.18 4.00 26.89
N GLN A 450 -13.02 4.95 26.45
CA GLN A 450 -13.75 5.86 27.34
C GLN A 450 -14.98 5.22 28.00
N GLY A 451 -15.32 3.98 27.65
CA GLY A 451 -16.50 3.27 28.17
C GLY A 451 -17.84 3.80 27.66
N GLN A 452 -17.84 4.60 26.58
CA GLN A 452 -19.05 5.12 25.95
C GLN A 452 -19.67 4.12 24.96
N ILE A 453 -18.86 3.25 24.37
CA ILE A 453 -19.30 2.12 23.56
C ILE A 453 -18.87 0.83 24.26
N LYS A 454 -19.81 -0.09 24.43
CA LYS A 454 -19.60 -1.43 24.91
C LYS A 454 -19.64 -2.43 23.74
N PRO A 455 -18.61 -3.28 23.58
CA PRO A 455 -18.67 -4.43 22.67
C PRO A 455 -19.82 -5.37 23.02
N MET A 456 -20.73 -5.60 22.07
CA MET A 456 -21.94 -6.41 22.30
C MET A 456 -21.73 -7.85 21.82
N VAL A 457 -20.89 -8.61 22.53
CA VAL A 457 -20.63 -10.03 22.24
C VAL A 457 -21.72 -10.89 22.87
N GLU A 458 -22.48 -11.61 22.05
CA GLU A 458 -23.55 -12.52 22.49
C GLU A 458 -23.00 -13.90 22.85
N LYS A 459 -22.16 -14.43 21.96
CA LYS A 459 -21.61 -15.78 22.07
C LYS A 459 -20.29 -15.88 21.35
N VAL A 460 -19.34 -16.55 22.00
CA VAL A 460 -18.03 -16.89 21.46
C VAL A 460 -18.01 -18.38 21.14
N TYR A 461 -17.57 -18.74 19.94
CA TYR A 461 -17.36 -20.12 19.50
C TYR A 461 -15.87 -20.37 19.28
N PRO A 462 -15.33 -21.56 19.57
CA PRO A 462 -13.97 -21.92 19.16
C PRO A 462 -13.86 -22.01 17.62
N PHE A 463 -12.64 -21.93 17.10
CA PHE A 463 -12.37 -21.97 15.65
C PHE A 463 -12.86 -23.24 14.97
N GLU A 464 -12.86 -24.36 15.68
CA GLU A 464 -13.32 -25.65 15.19
C GLU A 464 -14.86 -25.69 15.04
N ALA A 465 -15.57 -24.80 15.74
CA ALA A 465 -17.03 -24.74 15.75
C ALA A 465 -17.61 -23.61 14.87
N VAL A 466 -16.89 -23.27 13.79
CA VAL A 466 -17.34 -22.28 12.80
C VAL A 466 -18.66 -22.69 12.13
N PRO A 467 -18.89 -23.96 11.72
CA PRO A 467 -20.18 -24.37 11.17
C PRO A 467 -21.38 -24.08 12.09
N GLU A 468 -21.26 -24.36 13.39
CA GLU A 468 -22.30 -24.11 14.39
C GLU A 468 -22.52 -22.62 14.63
N ALA A 469 -21.45 -21.81 14.56
CA ALA A 469 -21.56 -20.36 14.61
C ALA A 469 -22.34 -19.80 13.41
N PHE A 470 -22.10 -20.36 12.21
CA PHE A 470 -22.83 -19.99 10.99
C PHE A 470 -24.31 -20.38 11.07
N GLU A 471 -24.62 -21.57 11.58
CA GLU A 471 -26.00 -22.00 11.80
C GLU A 471 -26.73 -21.04 12.76
N LYS A 472 -26.11 -20.73 13.90
CA LYS A 472 -26.65 -19.78 14.89
C LYS A 472 -26.91 -18.40 14.30
N VAL A 473 -25.98 -17.86 13.51
CA VAL A 473 -26.17 -16.57 12.83
C VAL A 473 -27.26 -16.65 11.76
N GLY A 474 -27.34 -17.78 11.05
CA GLY A 474 -28.35 -18.05 10.02
C GLY A 474 -29.80 -18.04 10.54
N GLN A 475 -30.02 -18.28 11.84
CA GLN A 475 -31.34 -18.20 12.49
C GLN A 475 -31.86 -16.76 12.65
N LYS A 476 -31.03 -15.73 12.44
CA LYS A 476 -31.40 -14.29 12.47
C LYS A 476 -32.08 -13.80 13.76
N HIS A 477 -31.80 -14.44 14.90
CA HIS A 477 -32.27 -14.05 16.23
C HIS A 477 -31.13 -13.54 17.15
N GLY A 478 -30.08 -12.98 16.55
CA GLY A 478 -28.89 -12.52 17.28
C GLY A 478 -29.15 -11.27 18.14
N ARG A 479 -28.56 -11.27 19.34
CA ARG A 479 -28.56 -10.15 20.31
C ARG A 479 -27.14 -9.61 20.43
N GLY A 480 -26.73 -8.77 19.47
CA GLY A 480 -25.35 -8.33 19.31
C GLY A 480 -24.57 -9.17 18.29
N LYS A 481 -23.37 -9.65 18.66
CA LYS A 481 -22.39 -10.26 17.77
C LYS A 481 -22.01 -11.69 18.19
N THR A 482 -21.92 -12.59 17.21
CA THR A 482 -21.28 -13.90 17.35
C THR A 482 -19.81 -13.76 16.96
N VAL A 483 -18.90 -14.24 17.79
CA VAL A 483 -17.46 -14.13 17.57
C VAL A 483 -16.83 -15.51 17.52
N ILE A 484 -15.82 -15.69 16.65
CA ILE A 484 -14.97 -16.89 16.66
C ILE A 484 -13.72 -16.55 17.45
N LYS A 485 -13.43 -17.36 18.45
CA LYS A 485 -12.16 -17.33 19.15
C LYS A 485 -11.14 -18.09 18.33
N MET A 486 -10.14 -17.37 17.87
CA MET A 486 -8.93 -17.96 17.30
C MET A 486 -8.06 -18.44 18.46
N GLU A 487 -7.56 -19.66 18.42
CA GLU A 487 -6.46 -20.04 19.30
C GLU A 487 -5.23 -19.24 18.85
N MET A 488 -4.68 -18.43 19.77
CA MET A 488 -3.37 -17.85 19.55
C MET A 488 -2.35 -18.99 19.64
N THR A 489 -2.14 -19.66 18.52
CA THR A 489 -0.85 -20.27 18.27
C THR A 489 0.09 -19.08 18.13
N VAL A 490 0.73 -18.70 19.24
CA VAL A 490 2.02 -18.03 19.14
C VAL A 490 2.89 -19.09 18.47
N LEU A 491 2.90 -19.06 17.14
CA LEU A 491 3.91 -19.69 16.33
C LEU A 491 5.21 -19.32 17.06
N SER A 492 5.87 -20.33 17.65
CA SER A 492 6.99 -20.16 18.57
C SER A 492 8.00 -19.20 17.96
N SER A 493 8.07 -17.98 18.51
CA SER A 493 8.99 -16.89 18.13
C SER A 493 9.35 -16.89 16.63
N PHE A 494 8.47 -16.35 15.81
CA PHE A 494 8.79 -16.09 14.41
C PHE A 494 9.33 -14.67 14.27
N THR A 495 10.50 -14.61 13.66
CA THR A 495 11.18 -13.38 13.27
C THR A 495 10.45 -12.79 12.07
N LEU A 496 10.12 -11.51 12.15
CA LEU A 496 9.72 -10.66 11.04
C LEU A 496 10.62 -10.88 9.83
N VAL A 497 10.06 -11.38 8.73
CA VAL A 497 10.68 -11.33 7.39
C VAL A 497 9.84 -10.39 6.56
N ASP A 498 10.22 -9.11 6.54
CA ASP A 498 9.68 -8.13 5.60
C ASP A 498 10.31 -8.37 4.22
N GLU A 499 9.54 -8.87 3.24
CA GLU A 499 9.95 -9.00 1.83
C GLU A 499 9.20 -7.99 0.96
N GLY A 500 9.88 -6.87 0.66
CA GLY A 500 9.69 -6.18 -0.62
C GLY A 500 9.78 -4.65 -0.62
N SER A 501 10.99 -4.12 -0.39
CA SER A 501 11.49 -2.74 -0.68
C SER A 501 11.27 -1.66 0.40
N PRO A 502 12.26 -0.83 0.78
CA PRO A 502 13.73 -0.96 0.75
C PRO A 502 14.26 -1.12 2.19
N ARG A 503 14.78 -2.31 2.52
CA ARG A 503 15.32 -2.63 3.85
C ARG A 503 16.42 -1.65 4.27
N LEU A 504 16.08 -0.73 5.16
CA LEU A 504 17.01 0.19 5.81
C LEU A 504 17.39 -0.35 7.19
N TRP A 505 18.59 -0.93 7.26
CA TRP A 505 19.58 -0.87 8.37
C TRP A 505 19.19 -1.34 9.80
N HIS A 506 17.95 -1.19 10.27
CA HIS A 506 17.58 -1.41 11.68
C HIS A 506 17.23 -2.87 12.02
N GLU A 507 16.64 -3.64 11.11
CA GLU A 507 16.29 -5.05 11.38
C GLU A 507 17.51 -5.99 11.39
N TRP A 508 18.59 -5.63 10.69
CA TRP A 508 19.86 -6.37 10.80
C TRP A 508 20.51 -6.22 12.18
N ALA A 509 20.26 -5.10 12.87
CA ALA A 509 20.74 -4.89 14.24
C ALA A 509 19.96 -5.71 15.27
N GLU A 510 18.72 -6.13 14.97
CA GLU A 510 17.90 -6.97 15.86
C GLU A 510 18.08 -8.46 15.58
N LEU A 511 18.30 -8.91 14.33
CA LEU A 511 18.64 -10.31 14.03
C LEU A 511 19.94 -10.75 14.72
N VAL A 512 20.90 -9.83 14.84
CA VAL A 512 22.15 -9.98 15.61
C VAL A 512 21.89 -10.05 17.13
N ARG A 513 20.79 -9.47 17.62
CA ARG A 513 20.44 -9.39 19.04
C ARG A 513 19.44 -10.45 19.49
N SER A 514 18.64 -11.01 18.58
CA SER A 514 17.49 -11.87 18.90
C SER A 514 17.78 -13.37 18.80
N GLU A 515 18.91 -13.80 18.22
CA GLU A 515 19.38 -15.16 18.45
C GLU A 515 20.02 -15.25 19.85
N GLN A 516 19.32 -15.84 20.82
CA GLN A 516 19.93 -16.34 22.04
C GLN A 516 20.97 -17.41 21.69
N TRP A 517 22.23 -17.00 21.52
CA TRP A 517 23.41 -17.85 21.70
C TRP A 517 23.86 -17.73 23.16
N THR A 518 23.01 -18.17 24.10
CA THR A 518 23.35 -18.23 25.52
C THR A 518 24.00 -19.59 25.81
N SER A 519 25.31 -19.61 26.01
CA SER A 519 25.82 -20.45 27.10
C SER A 519 25.78 -19.58 28.35
N ASP A 520 25.02 -20.01 29.34
CA ASP A 520 25.09 -19.49 30.70
C ASP A 520 26.52 -19.72 31.21
N ASP A 521 27.41 -18.77 30.96
CA ASP A 521 28.52 -18.38 31.83
C ASP A 521 29.35 -17.27 31.17
N ASN A 522 29.56 -16.19 31.93
CA ASN A 522 30.45 -15.10 31.61
C ASN A 522 31.89 -15.61 31.37
N THR A 523 32.30 -15.76 30.11
CA THR A 523 33.62 -15.41 29.54
C THR A 523 33.68 -15.91 28.09
N GLU A 524 34.09 -15.04 27.14
CA GLU A 524 34.37 -15.33 25.72
C GLU A 524 33.13 -15.41 24.78
N GLY A 525 33.21 -14.75 23.61
CA GLY A 525 32.07 -14.25 22.82
C GLY A 525 31.44 -15.14 21.72
N GLY A 526 30.73 -14.51 20.78
CA GLY A 526 30.16 -15.18 19.60
C GLY A 526 29.27 -14.31 18.71
N PHE A 527 29.78 -13.90 17.54
CA PHE A 527 28.98 -13.38 16.40
C PHE A 527 29.30 -14.27 15.18
N LEU A 528 28.35 -14.45 14.25
CA LEU A 528 28.47 -15.38 13.12
C LEU A 528 27.94 -14.81 11.76
N GLY A 529 28.60 -13.78 11.21
CA GLY A 529 28.46 -13.34 9.79
C GLY A 529 27.12 -12.70 9.32
N CYS A 530 27.11 -12.02 8.15
CA CYS A 530 25.90 -11.47 7.50
C CYS A 530 25.87 -11.69 5.97
N VAL A 531 24.70 -11.58 5.33
CA VAL A 531 24.54 -11.64 3.86
C VAL A 531 23.79 -10.39 3.43
N VAL A 532 24.39 -9.56 2.59
CA VAL A 532 23.83 -8.30 2.07
C VAL A 532 23.53 -8.49 0.58
N TRP A 533 22.29 -8.37 0.13
CA TRP A 533 21.95 -8.50 -1.28
C TRP A 533 21.46 -7.20 -1.90
N ASN A 534 21.74 -7.02 -3.20
CA ASN A 534 21.30 -5.89 -4.01
C ASN A 534 20.43 -6.41 -5.17
N GLU A 535 19.12 -6.19 -5.06
CA GLU A 535 18.13 -6.63 -6.06
C GLU A 535 18.23 -5.86 -7.38
N TYR A 536 18.84 -4.66 -7.40
CA TYR A 536 18.96 -3.83 -8.60
C TYR A 536 19.97 -4.37 -9.61
N GLU A 537 20.96 -5.13 -9.17
CA GLU A 537 22.08 -5.59 -10.00
C GLU A 537 22.12 -7.09 -10.19
N GLU A 538 21.02 -7.76 -9.82
CA GLU A 538 20.95 -9.21 -9.74
C GLU A 538 22.13 -9.77 -8.92
N MET A 539 22.50 -9.12 -7.80
CA MET A 539 23.67 -9.49 -6.99
C MET A 539 23.34 -9.80 -5.54
N ALA A 540 24.01 -10.80 -4.97
CA ALA A 540 23.89 -11.18 -3.57
C ALA A 540 25.26 -11.30 -2.92
N PHE A 541 25.64 -10.37 -2.04
CA PHE A 541 26.92 -10.40 -1.35
C PHE A 541 26.88 -11.09 0.01
N ILE A 542 27.93 -11.84 0.30
CA ILE A 542 28.13 -12.50 1.59
C ILE A 542 29.30 -11.79 2.28
N GLY A 543 29.10 -11.37 3.53
CA GLY A 543 30.12 -10.68 4.31
C GLY A 543 30.29 -11.29 5.70
N PHE A 544 31.53 -11.53 6.11
CA PHE A 544 31.85 -12.11 7.42
C PHE A 544 32.39 -11.01 8.32
N TYR A 545 31.57 -10.46 9.23
CA TYR A 545 31.98 -9.26 9.97
C TYR A 545 32.53 -9.51 11.36
N LEU A 546 32.11 -10.58 12.05
CA LEU A 546 32.71 -11.00 13.32
C LEU A 546 32.61 -12.53 13.41
N MET A 547 33.70 -13.21 13.78
CA MET A 547 33.67 -14.61 14.20
C MET A 547 34.38 -14.71 15.54
N HIS A 548 33.83 -15.50 16.46
CA HIS A 548 34.55 -15.82 17.69
C HIS A 548 35.93 -16.44 17.38
N PRO A 549 37.01 -16.12 18.10
CA PRO A 549 38.33 -16.71 17.87
C PRO A 549 38.31 -18.25 17.82
N THR A 550 37.47 -18.89 18.65
CA THR A 550 37.34 -20.35 18.66
C THR A 550 36.62 -20.93 17.44
N MET A 551 36.02 -20.10 16.59
CA MET A 551 35.37 -20.48 15.32
C MET A 551 36.28 -20.27 14.10
N VAL A 552 37.40 -19.57 14.28
CA VAL A 552 38.44 -19.42 13.25
C VAL A 552 38.97 -20.81 12.88
N GLY A 553 39.10 -21.08 11.58
CA GLY A 553 39.57 -22.37 11.07
C GLY A 553 38.53 -23.51 11.06
N LYS A 554 37.36 -23.37 11.69
CA LYS A 554 36.32 -24.43 11.74
C LYS A 554 35.46 -24.57 10.48
N GLY A 555 35.83 -23.89 9.38
CA GLY A 555 35.16 -24.03 8.08
C GLY A 555 33.75 -23.41 8.00
N VAL A 556 33.39 -22.54 8.95
CA VAL A 556 32.08 -21.86 9.03
C VAL A 556 31.76 -21.10 7.73
N GLY A 557 32.70 -20.27 7.26
CA GLY A 557 32.50 -19.52 6.02
C GLY A 557 32.29 -20.42 4.79
N SER A 558 32.89 -21.63 4.76
CA SER A 558 32.63 -22.59 3.68
C SER A 558 31.22 -23.18 3.73
N LYS A 559 30.69 -23.47 4.93
CA LYS A 559 29.31 -23.96 5.09
C LYS A 559 28.28 -22.88 4.72
N MET A 560 28.55 -21.63 5.11
CA MET A 560 27.69 -20.50 4.74
C MET A 560 27.72 -20.23 3.24
N TRP A 561 28.90 -20.26 2.61
CA TRP A 561 29.06 -20.16 1.16
C TRP A 561 28.23 -21.22 0.43
N THR A 562 28.36 -22.50 0.81
CA THR A 562 27.55 -23.59 0.23
C THR A 562 26.04 -23.37 0.42
N ARG A 563 25.60 -23.02 1.63
CA ARG A 563 24.18 -22.73 1.89
C ARG A 563 23.66 -21.53 1.11
N ALA A 564 24.51 -20.54 0.86
CA ALA A 564 24.13 -19.38 0.06
C ALA A 564 23.87 -19.78 -1.39
N PHE A 565 24.66 -20.68 -1.99
CA PHE A 565 24.34 -21.25 -3.31
C PHE A 565 23.06 -22.07 -3.34
N GLU A 566 22.75 -22.80 -2.27
CA GLU A 566 21.52 -23.59 -2.18
C GLU A 566 20.27 -22.72 -2.07
N ARG A 567 20.39 -21.51 -1.48
CA ARG A 567 19.25 -20.66 -1.09
C ARG A 567 19.09 -19.41 -1.93
N ILE A 568 20.17 -18.85 -2.45
CA ILE A 568 20.11 -17.65 -3.30
C ILE A 568 19.64 -18.08 -4.69
N PRO A 569 18.61 -17.42 -5.26
CA PRO A 569 18.14 -17.73 -6.60
C PRO A 569 19.27 -17.77 -7.63
N VAL A 570 19.28 -18.81 -8.47
CA VAL A 570 20.36 -19.08 -9.45
C VAL A 570 20.58 -17.94 -10.44
N HIS A 571 19.60 -17.04 -10.64
CA HIS A 571 19.77 -15.88 -11.51
C HIS A 571 20.66 -14.79 -10.87
N LEU A 572 20.73 -14.69 -9.55
CA LEU A 572 21.60 -13.72 -8.88
C LEU A 572 23.07 -14.16 -8.94
N ASN A 573 23.97 -13.20 -9.11
CA ASN A 573 25.41 -13.37 -9.00
C ASN A 573 25.82 -13.20 -7.53
N VAL A 574 26.39 -14.24 -6.95
CA VAL A 574 26.73 -14.29 -5.52
C VAL A 574 28.16 -13.79 -5.35
N GLY A 575 28.30 -12.64 -4.70
CA GLY A 575 29.59 -12.07 -4.34
C GLY A 575 30.03 -12.50 -2.94
N LEU A 576 31.32 -12.73 -2.71
CA LEU A 576 31.87 -12.97 -1.38
C LEU A 576 33.17 -12.20 -1.21
N ARG A 577 33.27 -11.49 -0.09
CA ARG A 577 34.54 -10.92 0.35
C ARG A 577 35.31 -11.94 1.18
N ALA A 578 36.33 -12.54 0.58
CA ALA A 578 37.20 -13.50 1.24
C ALA A 578 38.48 -12.81 1.75
N VAL A 579 38.86 -13.12 2.99
CA VAL A 579 40.23 -12.80 3.46
C VAL A 579 41.26 -13.54 2.60
N PRO A 580 42.47 -12.99 2.40
CA PRO A 580 43.43 -13.52 1.43
C PRO A 580 43.68 -15.04 1.56
N ASP A 581 43.83 -15.52 2.79
CA ASP A 581 44.13 -16.94 3.07
C ASP A 581 42.97 -17.90 2.74
N MET A 582 41.74 -17.39 2.72
CA MET A 582 40.54 -18.18 2.43
C MET A 582 40.10 -18.07 0.97
N ALA A 583 40.52 -17.01 0.27
CA ALA A 583 40.15 -16.76 -1.12
C ALA A 583 40.53 -17.94 -2.02
N ALA A 584 41.76 -18.48 -1.89
CA ALA A 584 42.21 -19.64 -2.64
C ALA A 584 41.40 -20.92 -2.36
N LYS A 585 40.96 -21.10 -1.11
CA LYS A 585 40.17 -22.26 -0.69
C LYS A 585 38.73 -22.22 -1.21
N TYR A 586 38.13 -21.03 -1.31
CA TYR A 586 36.82 -20.85 -1.93
C TYR A 586 36.90 -20.99 -3.45
N ALA A 587 37.95 -20.45 -4.06
CA ALA A 587 38.21 -20.55 -5.49
C ALA A 587 38.33 -22.01 -6.00
N ALA A 588 38.80 -22.93 -5.16
CA ALA A 588 38.95 -24.34 -5.52
C ALA A 588 37.64 -25.17 -5.53
N LYS A 589 36.50 -24.60 -5.11
CA LYS A 589 35.19 -25.28 -5.05
C LYS A 589 34.25 -24.74 -6.12
N ASP A 590 34.38 -25.19 -7.36
CA ASP A 590 33.47 -24.97 -8.51
C ASP A 590 32.82 -23.58 -8.65
N THR A 591 33.51 -22.53 -8.20
CA THR A 591 33.21 -21.13 -8.50
C THR A 591 34.46 -20.33 -8.22
N PRO A 592 35.14 -19.83 -9.26
CA PRO A 592 35.31 -18.39 -9.24
C PRO A 592 35.42 -17.76 -10.63
N HIS A 593 34.75 -16.62 -10.78
CA HIS A 593 35.36 -15.53 -11.52
C HIS A 593 36.01 -14.60 -10.49
N PHE A 594 37.35 -14.58 -10.50
CA PHE A 594 38.15 -13.65 -9.70
C PHE A 594 38.02 -12.27 -10.33
N VAL A 595 37.62 -11.26 -9.56
CA VAL A 595 37.36 -9.92 -10.14
C VAL A 595 38.29 -8.87 -9.56
N SER A 596 38.43 -8.74 -8.22
CA SER A 596 39.25 -7.66 -7.66
C SER A 596 39.74 -7.93 -6.23
N SER A 597 40.94 -7.42 -5.91
CA SER A 597 41.48 -7.36 -4.54
C SER A 597 41.52 -5.92 -4.05
N LEU A 598 41.48 -5.74 -2.73
CA LEU A 598 41.54 -4.41 -2.11
C LEU A 598 42.87 -4.26 -1.39
N SER A 599 43.63 -3.28 -1.83
CA SER A 599 44.89 -2.89 -1.20
C SER A 599 44.63 -1.74 -0.23
N LYS A 600 45.21 -1.80 0.97
CA LYS A 600 45.07 -0.78 2.02
C LYS A 600 46.42 -0.21 2.44
N TRP A 601 46.45 1.11 2.65
CA TRP A 601 47.53 1.85 3.30
C TRP A 601 46.97 2.67 4.47
N GLU A 602 47.74 2.76 5.55
CA GLU A 602 47.41 3.53 6.75
C GLU A 602 48.44 4.64 6.92
N LEU A 603 48.05 5.88 6.67
CA LEU A 603 48.94 7.04 6.58
C LEU A 603 48.64 8.01 7.72
N THR A 604 49.67 8.64 8.27
CA THR A 604 49.49 9.83 9.10
C THR A 604 48.99 11.02 8.26
N VAL A 605 48.50 12.06 8.92
CA VAL A 605 48.17 13.34 8.27
C VAL A 605 49.37 13.86 7.46
N THR A 606 50.57 13.83 8.04
CA THR A 606 51.81 14.29 7.39
C THR A 606 52.15 13.45 6.16
N GLU A 607 52.15 12.13 6.26
CA GLU A 607 52.41 11.24 5.12
C GLU A 607 51.37 11.44 4.00
N THR A 608 50.11 11.72 4.36
CA THR A 608 49.05 11.99 3.37
C THR A 608 49.31 13.30 2.63
N ARG A 609 49.75 14.36 3.34
CA ARG A 609 50.12 15.63 2.71
C ARG A 609 51.35 15.50 1.80
N GLU A 610 52.35 14.76 2.24
CA GLU A 610 53.53 14.44 1.43
C GLU A 610 53.15 13.67 0.16
N LEU A 611 52.21 12.72 0.27
CA LEU A 611 51.65 12.02 -0.88
C LEU A 611 50.95 13.00 -1.84
N CYS A 612 50.09 13.89 -1.32
CA CYS A 612 49.43 14.91 -2.13
C CYS A 612 50.41 15.87 -2.82
N ALA A 613 51.59 16.11 -2.24
CA ALA A 613 52.63 16.97 -2.80
C ALA A 613 53.45 16.32 -3.93
N LYS A 614 53.36 14.99 -4.12
CA LYS A 614 54.10 14.25 -5.16
C LYS A 614 53.53 14.41 -6.57
N ALA A 615 52.32 14.95 -6.70
CA ALA A 615 51.69 15.23 -7.99
C ALA A 615 51.54 16.74 -8.22
N PRO A 616 51.60 17.21 -9.48
CA PRO A 616 51.29 18.59 -9.80
C PRO A 616 49.87 18.93 -9.35
N ALA A 617 49.64 20.18 -8.93
CA ALA A 617 48.31 20.64 -8.55
C ALA A 617 47.36 20.61 -9.75
N SER A 618 46.11 20.22 -9.51
CA SER A 618 45.06 20.29 -10.53
C SER A 618 44.84 21.74 -10.99
N ALA A 619 44.47 21.92 -12.25
CA ALA A 619 43.97 23.19 -12.77
C ALA A 619 42.54 23.51 -12.28
N SER A 620 41.84 22.52 -11.73
CA SER A 620 40.48 22.66 -11.20
C SER A 620 40.49 23.26 -9.78
N THR A 621 39.43 23.99 -9.45
CA THR A 621 39.27 24.58 -8.11
C THR A 621 38.56 23.61 -7.17
N VAL A 622 39.04 23.49 -5.94
CA VAL A 622 38.41 22.66 -4.91
C VAL A 622 37.33 23.45 -4.19
N ARG A 623 36.15 22.85 -4.00
CA ARG A 623 35.10 23.38 -3.10
C ARG A 623 34.60 22.31 -2.15
N LEU A 624 34.20 22.73 -0.96
CA LEU A 624 33.52 21.86 -0.01
C LEU A 624 32.11 21.55 -0.52
N ILE A 625 31.67 20.30 -0.33
CA ILE A 625 30.33 19.87 -0.73
C ILE A 625 29.25 20.61 0.07
N SER A 626 29.55 20.98 1.33
CA SER A 626 28.69 21.82 2.18
C SER A 626 28.39 23.20 1.61
N ASP A 627 29.27 23.70 0.73
CA ASP A 627 29.22 25.07 0.23
C ASP A 627 28.62 25.15 -1.18
N LEU A 628 28.16 24.02 -1.71
CA LEU A 628 27.59 23.95 -3.07
C LEU A 628 26.17 24.53 -3.11
N SER A 629 25.88 25.25 -4.19
CA SER A 629 24.50 25.65 -4.49
C SER A 629 23.63 24.42 -4.82
N PRO A 630 22.29 24.53 -4.74
CA PRO A 630 21.39 23.45 -5.16
C PRO A 630 21.60 22.99 -6.61
N GLU A 631 22.03 23.88 -7.50
CA GLU A 631 22.40 23.57 -8.89
C GLU A 631 23.67 22.73 -8.94
N GLN A 632 24.71 23.14 -8.23
CA GLN A 632 25.99 22.42 -8.18
C GLN A 632 25.87 21.07 -7.48
N ARG A 633 25.02 20.97 -6.45
CA ARG A 633 24.71 19.68 -5.79
C ARG A 633 24.01 18.73 -6.75
N ARG A 634 23.10 19.23 -7.60
CA ARG A 634 22.48 18.41 -8.67
C ARG A 634 23.52 17.95 -9.69
N GLU A 635 24.42 18.84 -10.10
CA GLU A 635 25.50 18.51 -11.04
C GLU A 635 26.46 17.45 -10.47
N LEU A 636 26.82 17.54 -9.19
CA LEU A 636 27.61 16.52 -8.50
C LEU A 636 26.94 15.14 -8.56
N LEU A 637 25.62 15.08 -8.31
CA LEU A 637 24.86 13.83 -8.39
C LEU A 637 24.75 13.31 -9.83
N GLU A 638 24.65 14.19 -10.82
CA GLU A 638 24.69 13.82 -12.24
C GLU A 638 26.07 13.32 -12.67
N PHE A 639 27.15 13.95 -12.20
CA PHE A 639 28.52 13.48 -12.38
C PHE A 639 28.69 12.07 -11.80
N ASP A 640 28.26 11.85 -10.56
CA ASP A 640 28.33 10.55 -9.91
C ASP A 640 27.59 9.47 -10.70
N ARG A 641 26.36 9.79 -11.12
CA ARG A 641 25.53 8.89 -11.91
C ARG A 641 26.17 8.51 -13.23
N ARG A 642 26.92 9.43 -13.84
CA ARG A 642 27.65 9.17 -15.09
C ARG A 642 28.86 8.26 -14.86
N VAL A 643 29.67 8.49 -13.83
CA VAL A 643 30.91 7.72 -13.59
C VAL A 643 30.65 6.33 -12.99
N THR A 644 29.52 6.16 -12.29
CA THR A 644 29.11 4.87 -11.72
C THR A 644 28.11 4.11 -12.56
N ASN A 645 27.47 4.80 -13.52
CA ASN A 645 26.32 4.33 -14.28
C ASN A 645 25.12 3.94 -13.38
N ARG A 646 24.97 4.58 -12.20
CA ARG A 646 23.96 4.25 -11.18
C ARG A 646 23.36 5.49 -10.53
N ASP A 647 22.10 5.44 -10.12
CA ASP A 647 21.49 6.53 -9.34
C ASP A 647 21.77 6.34 -7.85
N ARG A 648 22.83 7.01 -7.35
CA ARG A 648 23.24 6.94 -5.94
C ARG A 648 22.91 8.22 -5.18
N SER A 649 21.91 8.98 -5.65
CA SER A 649 21.54 10.28 -5.09
C SER A 649 21.12 10.21 -3.62
N ASP A 650 20.32 9.21 -3.23
CA ASP A 650 19.94 8.98 -1.83
C ASP A 650 21.15 8.57 -0.96
N LEU A 651 22.04 7.73 -1.48
CA LEU A 651 23.26 7.33 -0.77
C LEU A 651 24.19 8.52 -0.53
N LEU A 652 24.49 9.29 -1.57
CA LEU A 652 25.41 10.43 -1.49
C LEU A 652 24.85 11.59 -0.68
N SER A 653 23.53 11.85 -0.78
CA SER A 653 22.90 12.85 0.08
C SER A 653 23.05 12.45 1.55
N ARG A 654 22.71 11.21 1.91
CA ARG A 654 22.93 10.71 3.28
C ARG A 654 24.40 10.73 3.69
N PHE A 655 25.31 10.34 2.82
CA PHE A 655 26.74 10.26 3.14
C PHE A 655 27.30 11.63 3.55
N PHE A 656 27.03 12.67 2.76
CA PHE A 656 27.52 14.02 3.04
C PHE A 656 26.70 14.79 4.08
N ASP A 657 25.49 14.34 4.38
CA ASP A 657 24.61 14.96 5.39
C ASP A 657 24.77 14.32 6.79
N VAL A 658 25.64 13.31 6.97
CA VAL A 658 25.93 12.65 8.26
C VAL A 658 27.06 13.36 9.02
N ASP A 659 26.87 13.55 10.32
CA ASP A 659 27.89 14.08 11.23
C ASP A 659 29.20 13.26 11.15
N ARG A 660 30.33 13.96 11.03
CA ARG A 660 31.71 13.39 10.91
C ARG A 660 32.05 12.80 9.54
N THR A 661 31.25 13.09 8.51
CA THR A 661 31.66 12.98 7.12
C THR A 661 32.05 14.36 6.60
N HIS A 662 33.11 14.43 5.81
CA HIS A 662 33.51 15.63 5.12
C HIS A 662 33.73 15.33 3.64
N GLY A 663 33.45 16.28 2.76
CA GLY A 663 33.51 16.05 1.33
C GLY A 663 33.82 17.30 0.55
N CYS A 664 34.51 17.12 -0.57
CA CYS A 664 34.89 18.18 -1.48
C CYS A 664 34.76 17.72 -2.94
N CYS A 665 34.63 18.68 -3.85
CA CYS A 665 34.58 18.44 -5.29
C CYS A 665 35.53 19.37 -6.05
N LEU A 666 35.89 18.96 -7.25
CA LEU A 666 36.61 19.78 -8.23
C LEU A 666 35.64 20.43 -9.18
N ILE A 667 35.88 21.72 -9.43
CA ILE A 667 35.19 22.52 -10.43
C ILE A 667 36.21 22.88 -11.51
N ASP A 668 35.98 22.42 -12.74
CA ASP A 668 36.82 22.70 -13.90
C ASP A 668 36.75 24.18 -14.33
N GLY A 669 37.57 24.57 -15.32
CA GLY A 669 37.60 25.94 -15.85
C GLY A 669 36.30 26.39 -16.54
N GLU A 670 35.40 25.46 -16.85
CA GLU A 670 34.06 25.72 -17.41
C GLU A 670 32.97 25.80 -16.31
N GLY A 671 33.35 25.64 -15.04
CA GLY A 671 32.43 25.68 -13.91
C GLY A 671 31.74 24.36 -13.61
N ARG A 672 32.18 23.25 -14.23
CA ARG A 672 31.54 21.94 -14.09
C ARG A 672 32.23 21.04 -13.07
N ILE A 673 31.47 20.13 -12.48
CA ILE A 673 32.03 19.11 -11.58
C ILE A 673 32.85 18.09 -12.38
N SER A 674 34.15 18.00 -12.06
CA SER A 674 35.11 17.08 -12.71
C SER A 674 35.63 15.96 -11.80
N GLY A 675 35.30 16.02 -10.51
CA GLY A 675 35.63 14.98 -9.55
C GLY A 675 35.12 15.31 -8.16
N TYR A 676 35.08 14.30 -7.28
CA TYR A 676 34.74 14.50 -5.88
C TYR A 676 35.38 13.47 -4.97
N ALA A 677 35.49 13.83 -3.69
CA ALA A 677 36.03 12.97 -2.66
C ALA A 677 35.27 13.14 -1.33
N GLY A 678 35.31 12.07 -0.53
CA GLY A 678 34.76 12.05 0.82
C GLY A 678 35.72 11.43 1.84
N ILE A 679 35.51 11.75 3.10
CA ILE A 679 36.19 11.14 4.24
C ILE A 679 35.21 10.92 5.39
N THR A 680 35.34 9.80 6.09
CA THR A 680 34.48 9.47 7.23
C THR A 680 35.27 8.78 8.34
N SER A 681 34.86 8.94 9.60
CA SER A 681 35.46 8.23 10.74
C SER A 681 35.27 6.71 10.61
N THR A 682 36.23 5.92 11.08
CA THR A 682 36.00 4.47 11.27
C THR A 682 35.00 4.24 12.42
N GLY A 683 34.45 3.01 12.50
CA GLY A 683 33.50 2.61 13.53
C GLY A 683 34.05 2.57 14.96
N PHE A 684 35.33 2.90 15.16
CA PHE A 684 35.96 3.06 16.46
C PHE A 684 36.43 4.52 16.63
N PRO A 685 35.53 5.44 16.99
CA PRO A 685 35.83 6.88 17.13
C PRO A 685 37.04 7.22 17.99
N SER A 686 37.33 6.41 19.00
CA SER A 686 38.47 6.59 19.93
C SER A 686 39.83 6.37 19.28
N GLU A 687 39.88 5.74 18.09
CA GLU A 687 41.14 5.44 17.42
C GLU A 687 41.64 6.58 16.50
N ASN A 688 40.88 7.67 16.34
CA ASN A 688 41.20 8.77 15.41
C ASN A 688 41.55 8.30 13.98
N LYS A 689 40.93 7.19 13.55
CA LYS A 689 41.10 6.64 12.20
C LYS A 689 39.99 7.10 11.28
N PHE A 690 40.36 7.55 10.09
CA PHE A 690 39.47 8.04 9.05
C PHE A 690 39.67 7.27 7.76
N LYS A 691 38.60 7.07 6.99
CA LYS A 691 38.62 6.38 5.70
C LYS A 691 38.45 7.41 4.60
N ILE A 692 39.43 7.48 3.71
CA ILE A 692 39.32 8.26 2.47
C ILE A 692 38.52 7.41 1.49
N GLY A 693 37.44 7.95 0.96
CA GLY A 693 36.51 7.22 0.10
C GLY A 693 35.08 7.76 0.22
N PRO A 694 34.35 7.89 -0.90
CA PRO A 694 34.80 7.64 -2.27
C PRO A 694 35.78 8.70 -2.76
N VAL A 695 36.55 8.39 -3.79
CA VAL A 695 37.19 9.37 -4.67
C VAL A 695 36.91 8.99 -6.10
N TYR A 696 36.39 9.93 -6.89
CA TYR A 696 36.26 9.82 -8.34
C TYR A 696 36.88 11.05 -8.97
N ALA A 697 37.92 10.86 -9.79
CA ALA A 697 38.63 11.95 -10.42
C ALA A 697 39.18 11.54 -11.79
N SER A 698 39.29 12.50 -12.73
CA SER A 698 39.78 12.23 -14.08
C SER A 698 41.27 11.93 -14.18
N SER A 699 42.04 12.25 -13.14
CA SER A 699 43.47 11.97 -13.09
C SER A 699 43.95 11.72 -11.65
N THR A 700 45.14 11.16 -11.52
CA THR A 700 45.82 11.01 -10.21
C THR A 700 46.09 12.35 -9.55
N SER A 701 46.42 13.38 -10.34
CA SER A 701 46.63 14.76 -9.84
C SER A 701 45.35 15.33 -9.24
N ASP A 702 44.21 15.14 -9.92
CA ASP A 702 42.89 15.55 -9.44
C ASP A 702 42.50 14.80 -8.15
N ALA A 703 42.72 13.48 -8.09
CA ALA A 703 42.46 12.68 -6.90
C ALA A 703 43.29 13.15 -5.71
N LEU A 704 44.59 13.40 -5.90
CA LEU A 704 45.47 13.90 -4.83
C LEU A 704 45.13 15.33 -4.41
N THR A 705 44.67 16.17 -5.34
CA THR A 705 44.16 17.51 -5.05
C THR A 705 42.91 17.46 -4.16
N LEU A 706 42.01 16.50 -4.42
CA LEU A 706 40.82 16.24 -3.60
C LEU A 706 41.14 15.66 -2.21
N ILE A 707 42.17 14.83 -2.07
CA ILE A 707 42.53 14.20 -0.80
C ILE A 707 43.13 15.21 0.19
N ARG A 708 43.87 16.21 -0.30
CA ARG A 708 44.54 17.22 0.53
C ARG A 708 43.63 17.92 1.56
N PRO A 709 42.49 18.53 1.19
CA PRO A 709 41.59 19.18 2.16
C PRO A 709 40.99 18.19 3.17
N LEU A 710 40.87 16.90 2.81
CA LEU A 710 40.39 15.87 3.72
C LEU A 710 41.42 15.55 4.81
N ALA A 711 42.71 15.59 4.47
CA ALA A 711 43.79 15.50 5.45
C ALA A 711 43.82 16.71 6.40
N ASP A 712 43.59 17.92 5.87
CA ASP A 712 43.50 19.15 6.66
C ASP A 712 42.31 19.10 7.63
N TYR A 713 41.16 18.57 7.19
CA TYR A 713 40.02 18.31 8.05
C TYR A 713 40.35 17.35 9.19
N CYS A 714 41.02 16.22 8.91
CA CYS A 714 41.44 15.28 9.95
C CYS A 714 42.39 15.90 10.98
N GLU A 715 43.34 16.73 10.53
CA GLU A 715 44.24 17.45 11.44
C GLU A 715 43.47 18.38 12.38
N SER A 716 42.45 19.07 11.86
CA SER A 716 41.60 19.97 12.67
C SER A 716 40.85 19.23 13.79
N ILE A 717 40.65 17.91 13.64
CA ILE A 717 40.08 17.05 14.68
C ILE A 717 41.17 16.56 15.63
N SER A 718 42.26 16.01 15.09
CA SER A 718 43.41 15.52 15.85
C SER A 718 44.65 15.41 14.96
N ALA A 719 45.78 15.93 15.42
CA ALA A 719 47.07 15.82 14.72
C ALA A 719 47.55 14.36 14.59
N ASP A 720 47.14 13.48 15.51
CA ASP A 720 47.51 12.06 15.52
C ASP A 720 46.55 11.19 14.68
N SER A 721 45.73 11.80 13.84
CA SER A 721 44.77 11.07 13.01
C SER A 721 45.46 10.19 11.97
N LEU A 722 44.90 9.01 11.75
CA LEU A 722 45.35 8.04 10.76
C LEU A 722 44.34 7.91 9.62
N LEU A 723 44.78 8.07 8.39
CA LEU A 723 43.98 8.03 7.18
C LEU A 723 44.18 6.70 6.45
N LEU A 724 43.08 6.00 6.24
CA LEU A 724 43.01 4.73 5.54
C LEU A 724 42.70 5.00 4.07
N LEU A 725 43.70 4.82 3.21
CA LEU A 725 43.57 4.89 1.77
C LEU A 725 43.47 3.47 1.20
N LYS A 726 42.53 3.25 0.27
CA LYS A 726 42.35 1.96 -0.37
C LYS A 726 42.31 2.07 -1.88
N THR A 727 42.78 1.03 -2.56
CA THR A 727 42.66 0.92 -4.02
C THR A 727 42.13 -0.44 -4.40
N LEU A 728 41.43 -0.49 -5.53
CA LEU A 728 40.82 -1.69 -6.06
C LEU A 728 41.62 -2.20 -7.25
N THR A 729 41.83 -3.52 -7.33
CA THR A 729 42.62 -4.10 -8.41
C THR A 729 42.07 -3.79 -9.79
N GLY A 730 42.94 -3.39 -10.72
CA GLY A 730 42.57 -3.07 -12.10
C GLY A 730 41.95 -1.69 -12.28
N THR A 731 42.17 -0.78 -11.33
CA THR A 731 41.75 0.62 -11.42
C THR A 731 42.95 1.56 -11.51
N VAL A 732 42.79 2.71 -12.16
CA VAL A 732 43.84 3.74 -12.23
C VAL A 732 44.31 4.16 -10.83
N GLY A 733 43.43 4.10 -9.82
CA GLY A 733 43.79 4.38 -8.43
C GLY A 733 44.89 3.43 -7.91
N GLU A 734 44.79 2.13 -8.17
CA GLU A 734 45.83 1.16 -7.81
C GLU A 734 47.13 1.39 -8.58
N GLU A 735 47.03 1.55 -9.90
CA GLU A 735 48.18 1.67 -10.80
C GLU A 735 48.99 2.95 -10.55
N SER A 736 48.34 4.03 -10.10
CA SER A 736 48.97 5.36 -9.98
C SER A 736 49.23 5.81 -8.55
N ILE A 737 48.32 5.59 -7.59
CA ILE A 737 48.48 6.09 -6.21
C ILE A 737 49.37 5.15 -5.39
N GLY A 738 49.18 3.83 -5.55
CA GLY A 738 49.93 2.82 -4.80
C GLY A 738 51.46 2.98 -4.90
N PRO A 739 52.04 3.12 -6.11
CA PRO A 739 53.48 3.34 -6.29
C PRO A 739 54.01 4.62 -5.62
N LEU A 740 53.21 5.69 -5.56
CA LEU A 740 53.61 6.96 -4.96
C LEU A 740 53.79 6.87 -3.44
N ILE A 741 53.10 5.93 -2.78
CA ILE A 741 53.23 5.69 -1.34
C ILE A 741 54.56 4.98 -1.02
N GLY A 742 55.11 4.20 -1.96
CA GLY A 742 56.47 3.66 -1.86
C GLY A 742 56.66 2.52 -0.84
N ARG A 743 55.58 1.94 -0.33
CA ARG A 743 55.61 0.74 0.53
C ARG A 743 54.51 -0.25 0.18
N LYS A 744 54.75 -1.51 0.53
CA LYS A 744 53.84 -2.63 0.23
C LYS A 744 52.48 -2.41 0.92
N ALA A 745 51.42 -2.50 0.13
CA ALA A 745 50.05 -2.45 0.64
C ALA A 745 49.72 -3.69 1.47
N THR A 746 48.79 -3.54 2.41
CA THR A 746 48.17 -4.70 3.05
C THR A 746 47.00 -5.17 2.20
N ASN A 747 46.97 -6.46 1.83
CA ASN A 747 45.80 -7.04 1.17
C ASN A 747 44.67 -7.21 2.20
N GLU A 748 43.61 -6.44 2.05
CA GLU A 748 42.44 -6.48 2.95
C GLU A 748 41.39 -7.51 2.50
N GLY A 749 41.66 -8.23 1.41
CA GLY A 749 40.85 -9.32 0.91
C GLY A 749 40.62 -9.29 -0.59
N THR A 750 39.90 -10.31 -1.05
CA THR A 750 39.55 -10.54 -2.44
C THR A 750 38.04 -10.71 -2.55
N THR A 751 37.44 -10.09 -3.56
CA THR A 751 36.02 -10.30 -3.88
C THR A 751 35.91 -11.40 -4.93
N LEU A 752 35.15 -12.45 -4.60
CA LEU A 752 34.85 -13.59 -5.45
C LEU A 752 33.40 -13.49 -5.93
N PHE A 753 33.12 -13.88 -7.18
CA PHE A 753 31.76 -13.93 -7.70
C PHE A 753 31.42 -15.33 -8.19
N SER A 754 30.15 -15.71 -8.08
CA SER A 754 29.65 -16.99 -8.60
C SER A 754 29.53 -17.04 -10.12
N LYS A 755 29.46 -15.88 -10.77
CA LYS A 755 29.42 -15.70 -12.23
C LYS A 755 30.38 -14.59 -12.65
N PRO A 756 30.76 -14.48 -13.94
CA PRO A 756 31.54 -13.34 -14.41
C PRO A 756 30.83 -12.03 -14.03
N PHE A 757 31.56 -11.12 -13.38
CA PHE A 757 31.06 -9.80 -13.04
C PHE A 757 31.99 -8.75 -13.64
N THR A 758 31.42 -7.82 -14.38
CA THR A 758 32.11 -6.65 -14.91
C THR A 758 31.63 -5.44 -14.12
N SER A 759 32.54 -4.75 -13.44
CA SER A 759 32.22 -3.52 -12.72
C SER A 759 31.66 -2.46 -13.68
N THR A 760 30.62 -1.74 -13.26
CA THR A 760 30.08 -0.60 -14.02
C THR A 760 30.87 0.70 -13.78
N ILE A 761 31.87 0.66 -12.90
CA ILE A 761 32.76 1.80 -12.64
C ILE A 761 33.59 2.09 -13.89
N ASP A 762 33.67 3.38 -14.24
CA ASP A 762 34.58 3.83 -15.29
C ASP A 762 36.04 3.57 -14.89
N ALA A 763 36.64 2.53 -15.48
CA ALA A 763 38.02 2.13 -15.23
C ALA A 763 39.03 3.19 -15.71
N GLY A 764 38.64 4.16 -16.54
CA GLY A 764 39.49 5.27 -16.97
C GLY A 764 39.66 6.36 -15.91
N MET A 765 38.86 6.35 -14.85
CA MET A 765 38.93 7.34 -13.77
C MET A 765 39.83 6.86 -12.63
N CYS A 766 40.50 7.80 -11.96
CA CYS A 766 41.18 7.53 -10.70
C CYS A 766 40.13 7.34 -9.60
N TYR A 767 40.05 6.11 -9.08
CA TYR A 767 38.99 5.68 -8.18
C TYR A 767 39.53 5.15 -6.85
N ILE A 768 38.92 5.60 -5.75
CA ILE A 768 39.09 5.07 -4.38
C ILE A 768 37.71 4.71 -3.84
N PRO A 769 37.50 3.48 -3.33
CA PRO A 769 36.19 2.99 -2.95
C PRO A 769 35.66 3.58 -1.63
N HIS A 770 34.33 3.56 -1.47
CA HIS A 770 33.62 4.08 -0.29
C HIS A 770 33.95 3.36 1.03
N ASN A 771 34.28 2.06 1.02
CA ASN A 771 34.48 1.26 2.24
C ASN A 771 35.39 0.03 2.06
N ASN A 772 35.67 -0.71 3.15
CA ASN A 772 36.46 -1.96 3.23
C ASN A 772 35.88 -3.12 2.40
N SER A 773 34.73 -2.92 1.78
CA SER A 773 33.99 -3.95 1.12
C SER A 773 33.44 -3.41 -0.19
N GLY A 774 33.82 -4.00 -1.33
CA GLY A 774 33.23 -3.70 -2.63
C GLY A 774 31.75 -4.10 -2.76
N HIS A 775 31.01 -4.16 -1.65
CA HIS A 775 29.57 -4.40 -1.54
C HIS A 775 28.72 -3.13 -1.69
N PHE A 776 29.33 -1.94 -1.63
CA PHE A 776 28.60 -0.69 -1.90
C PHE A 776 28.69 -0.28 -3.37
N ASP A 777 29.68 -0.83 -4.07
CA ASP A 777 29.93 -0.57 -5.49
C ASP A 777 29.31 -1.66 -6.38
N ALA A 778 28.45 -2.51 -5.83
CA ALA A 778 27.72 -3.59 -6.48
C ALA A 778 26.43 -3.82 -5.70
#